data_AF-A0A1F4RY01-F1
#
_entry.id   AF-A0A1F4RY01-F1
#
_cell.length_a   1.000
_cell.length_b   1.000
_cell.length_c   1.000
_cell.angle_alpha   90.00
_cell.angle_beta   90.00
_cell.angle_gamma   90.00
#
_symmetry.space_group_name_H-M   'P 1'
#
loop_
_entity.id
_entity.type
_entity.pdbx_description
1 polymer ?
#
loop_
_entity_poly.entity_id
_entity_poly.type
_entity_poly.pdbx_seq_one_letter_code
_entity_poly.pdbx_strand_id
1 'polypeptide(L)'
;MRRIFISFLFILFFAIASYSQTYESISLINQTNFAQKFNDYLGYVYDSHGCLHFTPADIYLLTQTIPNGIELKIKDYKIKKEEYPDYLESIPYLVDITKDSDDIKKHKQLFNSSTTEVVVYPSLSKLVIKVNGIPYAKIDTLAGPEDEMLIAFDVVKEGLIEWDLMLTTPTDPGIYTILRSTDHYISSAYYQNTIVPFGAWILKKNGVWSFKENNKWYKLPQNVIDDLNRSANNRQYNYYDVILNKDGKVTAARYAGHDFGKYVLLWTVDGKNHYPEMGYAAGELLYEQIILVKDLVYLLTLQDDDFDAAVLKSKNFMMYKGLSDFIKSKGKVTSKEIPPRVYSYYRLYNGFELKPEDYKNMDSRVLKAFSEYKENRLPRDKVTREKELGLVHFLKVNSMVVDKEAAWYEKIKKDWDFWKNLKISAREDFKKMGILSLSNRQNLLEEWINKRLEFSVVTTPKQAKNLQDLTFSSFFKPSEENSVFDEREKEEMLKLVRETVKNDSAGLNLYSVDALNNYNFGVLLNDILGDLYKSHGCMHVSPRNSFFLYKFLPIGARVTIYDYSKKVDEKQFENVPYLADLINFIEDIPPLRERLSVTEEVQVEVYPTSGFWVIYLKEKPFAKLNVRGGPQAKMYLVHGRDDKGKPIFEDHLAYPTTPGTYYIFKKTEHYISNIYYPITVIGAGDIIKKDGNKFVFQNDKGIFVPVSDEIKADIEKPEKDREYTYYDTIKNISGEVISMRWGSHPFGRFALQISKDNKTMFPELIHSSGDLMMEERGIIDDLIKILSAPLDEVERCVKYSSNFDLYRACYEFVQNPNREDLIQVKERSSYKLYHGMELSSGEAASLHKDVIAANKVLKNQRLSESDVDALINSGAAYRRGGKFKINMEKVLGLQFDTYQYVVMVQKYAHHYKVLKDNWDELSELRKAMLKDFNNFVIKDPQVFHNFMKELMVRRTQMKRLSQKEAMDILVGMF
;
A
#
# COMPACT_ATOMS: atom_id res chain seq x y z
N MET A 1 -39.47 -26.68 -19.41
CA MET A 1 -38.76 -26.33 -18.14
C MET A 1 -37.39 -27.01 -17.99
N ARG A 2 -37.24 -28.33 -18.21
CA ARG A 2 -35.93 -29.03 -18.06
C ARG A 2 -34.79 -28.51 -18.95
N ARG A 3 -35.08 -28.01 -20.17
CA ARG A 3 -34.07 -27.42 -21.07
C ARG A 3 -33.63 -26.00 -20.67
N ILE A 4 -34.52 -25.21 -20.08
CA ILE A 4 -34.20 -23.85 -19.59
C ILE A 4 -33.35 -23.93 -18.32
N PHE A 5 -33.58 -24.92 -17.46
CA PHE A 5 -32.80 -25.14 -16.24
C PHE A 5 -31.36 -25.60 -16.53
N ILE A 6 -31.13 -26.38 -17.59
CA ILE A 6 -29.79 -26.80 -18.02
C ILE A 6 -29.03 -25.64 -18.68
N SER A 7 -29.71 -24.79 -19.45
CA SER A 7 -29.10 -23.55 -19.99
C SER A 7 -28.79 -22.52 -18.90
N PHE A 8 -29.62 -22.42 -17.85
CA PHE A 8 -29.35 -21.56 -16.69
C PHE A 8 -28.17 -22.08 -15.85
N LEU A 9 -28.01 -23.40 -15.72
CA LEU A 9 -26.83 -23.99 -15.06
C LEU A 9 -25.54 -23.77 -15.86
N PHE A 10 -25.59 -23.78 -17.21
CA PHE A 10 -24.42 -23.45 -18.04
C PHE A 10 -24.06 -21.95 -18.00
N ILE A 11 -25.05 -21.06 -17.88
CA ILE A 11 -24.81 -19.63 -17.71
C ILE A 11 -24.28 -19.31 -16.30
N LEU A 12 -24.72 -20.03 -15.26
CA LEU A 12 -24.17 -19.90 -13.90
C LEU A 12 -22.77 -20.50 -13.75
N PHE A 13 -22.41 -21.55 -14.50
CA PHE A 13 -21.04 -22.09 -14.50
C PHE A 13 -20.06 -21.22 -15.32
N PHE A 14 -20.53 -20.48 -16.32
CA PHE A 14 -19.70 -19.48 -17.01
C PHE A 14 -19.61 -18.12 -16.27
N ALA A 15 -20.54 -17.81 -15.35
CA ALA A 15 -20.52 -16.57 -14.58
C ALA A 15 -19.68 -16.62 -13.29
N ILE A 16 -19.16 -17.79 -12.89
CA ILE A 16 -18.27 -17.96 -11.71
C ILE A 16 -16.83 -18.27 -12.13
N ALA A 17 -16.51 -18.23 -13.42
CA ALA A 17 -15.13 -18.04 -13.85
C ALA A 17 -14.74 -16.57 -13.62
N SER A 18 -14.60 -16.19 -12.34
CA SER A 18 -13.71 -15.10 -11.97
C SER A 18 -12.39 -15.41 -12.67
N TYR A 19 -12.04 -14.64 -13.70
CA TYR A 19 -10.77 -14.76 -14.40
C TYR A 19 -9.67 -14.42 -13.38
N SER A 20 -9.28 -15.39 -12.56
CA SER A 20 -8.09 -15.25 -11.73
C SER A 20 -6.95 -15.07 -12.70
N GLN A 21 -6.33 -13.89 -12.70
CA GLN A 21 -5.25 -13.58 -13.62
C GLN A 21 -4.15 -14.64 -13.45
N THR A 22 -4.01 -15.52 -14.45
CA THR A 22 -2.99 -16.57 -14.44
C THR A 22 -1.68 -15.94 -14.87
N TYR A 23 -0.66 -16.05 -14.01
CA TYR A 23 0.70 -15.57 -14.27
C TYR A 23 1.53 -16.69 -14.88
N GLU A 24 2.16 -16.41 -16.03
CA GLU A 24 2.89 -17.40 -16.83
C GLU A 24 4.09 -17.98 -16.09
N SER A 25 4.85 -17.15 -15.37
CA SER A 25 5.98 -17.56 -14.53
C SER A 25 5.56 -18.54 -13.42
N ILE A 26 4.45 -18.25 -12.73
CA ILE A 26 3.91 -19.14 -11.69
C ILE A 26 3.42 -20.46 -12.30
N SER A 27 2.75 -20.40 -13.45
CA SER A 27 2.33 -21.59 -14.19
C SER A 27 3.52 -22.46 -14.59
N LEU A 28 4.55 -21.85 -15.19
CA LEU A 28 5.78 -22.53 -15.59
C LEU A 28 6.50 -23.16 -14.38
N ILE A 29 6.54 -22.44 -13.26
CA ILE A 29 7.15 -22.93 -12.02
C ILE A 29 6.39 -24.15 -11.47
N ASN A 30 5.06 -24.09 -11.42
CA ASN A 30 4.23 -25.18 -10.90
C ASN A 30 4.22 -26.42 -11.80
N GLN A 31 4.31 -26.24 -13.13
CA GLN A 31 4.39 -27.35 -14.09
C GLN A 31 5.75 -28.04 -14.09
N THR A 32 6.79 -27.39 -13.60
CA THR A 32 8.16 -27.92 -13.59
C THR A 32 8.44 -28.73 -12.33
N ASN A 33 9.07 -29.89 -12.50
CA ASN A 33 9.61 -30.68 -11.41
C ASN A 33 11.02 -30.16 -11.03
N PHE A 34 11.07 -29.10 -10.22
CA PHE A 34 12.34 -28.52 -9.77
C PHE A 34 13.16 -29.49 -8.93
N ALA A 35 12.52 -30.33 -8.12
CA ALA A 35 13.20 -31.34 -7.32
C ALA A 35 14.04 -32.28 -8.20
N GLN A 36 13.46 -32.79 -9.30
CA GLN A 36 14.18 -33.61 -10.26
C GLN A 36 15.36 -32.84 -10.92
N LYS A 37 15.11 -31.61 -11.40
CA LYS A 37 16.17 -30.79 -12.00
C LYS A 37 17.32 -30.51 -11.04
N PHE A 38 17.02 -30.19 -9.78
CA PHE A 38 18.04 -29.91 -8.77
C PHE A 38 18.74 -31.16 -8.27
N ASN A 39 18.09 -32.33 -8.23
CA ASN A 39 18.80 -33.59 -8.01
C ASN A 39 19.84 -33.83 -9.11
N ASP A 40 19.49 -33.58 -10.38
CA ASP A 40 20.45 -33.64 -11.47
C ASP A 40 21.56 -32.59 -11.31
N TYR A 41 21.23 -31.33 -10.97
CA TYR A 41 22.23 -30.28 -10.80
C TYR A 41 23.19 -30.55 -9.64
N LEU A 42 22.67 -30.89 -8.46
CA LEU A 42 23.47 -31.15 -7.26
C LEU A 42 24.39 -32.37 -7.43
N GLY A 43 24.00 -33.34 -8.26
CA GLY A 43 24.83 -34.48 -8.61
C GLY A 43 25.09 -35.39 -7.42
N TYR A 44 26.36 -35.49 -7.00
CA TYR A 44 26.80 -36.43 -5.97
C TYR A 44 26.51 -35.96 -4.54
N VAL A 45 26.16 -36.92 -3.69
CA VAL A 45 25.90 -36.76 -2.25
C VAL A 45 27.20 -37.01 -1.48
N TYR A 46 27.56 -36.20 -0.48
CA TYR A 46 28.80 -36.39 0.29
C TYR A 46 28.85 -37.76 0.97
N ASP A 47 30.04 -38.38 1.10
CA ASP A 47 30.24 -39.69 1.75
C ASP A 47 29.77 -39.65 3.22
N SER A 48 29.35 -40.79 3.76
CA SER A 48 28.76 -40.91 5.10
C SER A 48 29.66 -41.65 6.09
N HIS A 49 29.51 -41.35 7.39
CA HIS A 49 30.10 -42.12 8.51
C HIS A 49 29.34 -43.44 8.77
N GLY A 50 29.00 -44.18 7.72
CA GLY A 50 28.20 -45.41 7.82
C GLY A 50 26.69 -45.20 7.78
N CYS A 51 26.20 -43.96 7.72
CA CYS A 51 24.79 -43.62 7.53
C CYS A 51 24.34 -43.77 6.05
N LEU A 52 23.05 -43.62 5.76
CA LEU A 52 22.58 -43.49 4.37
C LEU A 52 22.38 -42.03 4.00
N HIS A 53 23.12 -41.52 3.03
CA HIS A 53 22.93 -40.17 2.54
C HIS A 53 22.06 -40.13 1.28
N PHE A 54 21.31 -39.04 1.13
CA PHE A 54 20.37 -38.81 0.03
C PHE A 54 20.50 -37.37 -0.51
N THR A 55 19.90 -37.14 -1.67
CA THR A 55 19.62 -35.76 -2.10
C THR A 55 18.55 -35.12 -1.19
N PRO A 56 18.49 -33.79 -1.07
CA PRO A 56 17.49 -33.12 -0.25
C PRO A 56 16.04 -33.45 -0.62
N ALA A 57 15.73 -33.59 -1.91
CA ALA A 57 14.40 -33.95 -2.36
C ALA A 57 14.05 -35.41 -2.04
N ASP A 58 15.01 -36.33 -2.18
CA ASP A 58 14.76 -37.75 -1.91
C ASP A 58 14.52 -38.02 -0.43
N ILE A 59 15.31 -37.43 0.47
CA ILE A 59 15.05 -37.56 1.92
C ILE A 59 13.74 -36.88 2.32
N TYR A 60 13.39 -35.75 1.70
CA TYR A 60 12.09 -35.13 1.90
C TYR A 60 10.97 -36.12 1.53
N LEU A 61 11.00 -36.71 0.33
CA LEU A 61 9.99 -37.67 -0.10
C LEU A 61 9.92 -38.90 0.81
N LEU A 62 11.06 -39.46 1.22
CA LEU A 62 11.10 -40.58 2.16
C LEU A 62 10.44 -40.22 3.49
N THR A 63 10.80 -39.08 4.09
CA THR A 63 10.24 -38.64 5.38
C THR A 63 8.75 -38.29 5.31
N GLN A 64 8.24 -37.88 4.13
CA GLN A 64 6.82 -37.58 3.92
C GLN A 64 5.98 -38.83 3.60
N THR A 65 6.54 -39.85 2.96
CA THR A 65 5.79 -40.97 2.38
C THR A 65 5.98 -42.30 3.10
N ILE A 66 7.14 -42.56 3.70
CA ILE A 66 7.44 -43.82 4.38
C ILE A 66 6.87 -43.82 5.81
N PRO A 67 5.98 -44.77 6.17
CA PRO A 67 5.43 -44.83 7.51
C PRO A 67 6.39 -45.50 8.50
N ASN A 68 6.23 -45.16 9.78
CA ASN A 68 6.95 -45.80 10.88
C ASN A 68 6.57 -47.28 10.99
N GLY A 69 7.51 -48.10 11.45
CA GLY A 69 7.32 -49.53 11.69
C GLY A 69 7.51 -50.42 10.47
N ILE A 70 7.91 -49.88 9.31
CA ILE A 70 8.19 -50.70 8.12
C ILE A 70 9.58 -51.36 8.21
N GLU A 71 9.74 -52.47 7.50
CA GLU A 71 11.03 -53.14 7.34
C GLU A 71 11.95 -52.38 6.38
N LEU A 72 13.19 -52.13 6.82
CA LEU A 72 14.30 -51.64 6.02
C LEU A 72 15.36 -52.75 5.95
N LYS A 73 15.69 -53.21 4.75
CA LYS A 73 16.69 -54.26 4.52
C LYS A 73 17.92 -53.69 3.84
N ILE A 74 19.06 -53.74 4.50
CA ILE A 74 20.35 -53.31 3.96
C ILE A 74 21.13 -54.56 3.54
N LYS A 75 21.51 -54.63 2.25
CA LYS A 75 22.27 -55.73 1.68
C LYS A 75 23.78 -55.60 1.94
N ASP A 76 24.50 -56.72 1.87
CA ASP A 76 25.96 -56.72 1.91
C ASP A 76 26.56 -55.92 0.75
N TYR A 77 27.76 -55.35 0.93
CA TYR A 77 28.49 -54.67 -0.16
C TYR A 77 28.82 -55.63 -1.31
N LYS A 78 29.24 -56.86 -0.99
CA LYS A 78 29.53 -57.91 -1.97
C LYS A 78 28.31 -58.78 -2.22
N ILE A 79 27.38 -58.28 -3.04
CA ILE A 79 26.22 -59.06 -3.47
C ILE A 79 26.63 -60.11 -4.54
N LYS A 80 26.05 -61.30 -4.43
CA LYS A 80 26.20 -62.35 -5.45
C LYS A 80 25.48 -61.94 -6.73
N LYS A 81 25.92 -62.46 -7.88
CA LYS A 81 25.34 -62.10 -9.19
C LYS A 81 23.85 -62.45 -9.27
N GLU A 82 23.42 -63.51 -8.59
CA GLU A 82 22.02 -63.94 -8.53
C GLU A 82 21.16 -63.05 -7.62
N GLU A 83 21.79 -62.21 -6.80
CA GLU A 83 21.12 -61.22 -5.94
C GLU A 83 21.07 -59.83 -6.56
N TYR A 84 21.66 -59.65 -7.76
CA TYR A 84 21.50 -58.42 -8.52
C TYR A 84 20.05 -58.29 -8.98
N PRO A 85 19.36 -57.19 -8.63
CA PRO A 85 18.01 -56.94 -9.11
C PRO A 85 18.02 -56.55 -10.59
N ASP A 86 17.79 -57.54 -11.48
CA ASP A 86 17.69 -57.36 -12.95
C ASP A 86 16.63 -56.32 -13.38
N TYR A 87 15.71 -55.97 -12.47
CA TYR A 87 14.63 -55.03 -12.70
C TYR A 87 14.98 -53.56 -12.41
N LEU A 88 16.16 -53.25 -11.83
CA LEU A 88 16.50 -51.91 -11.34
C LEU A 88 16.32 -50.80 -12.38
N GLU A 89 16.71 -51.06 -13.63
CA GLU A 89 16.60 -50.08 -14.71
C GLU A 89 15.15 -49.78 -15.11
N SER A 90 14.24 -50.74 -14.92
CA SER A 90 12.82 -50.59 -15.25
C SER A 90 12.00 -49.83 -14.21
N ILE A 91 12.54 -49.65 -13.00
CA ILE A 91 11.86 -48.95 -11.90
C ILE A 91 12.06 -47.43 -12.05
N PRO A 92 11.00 -46.61 -12.00
CA PRO A 92 11.14 -45.17 -12.04
C PRO A 92 11.71 -44.62 -10.73
N TYR A 93 12.40 -43.46 -10.80
CA TYR A 93 12.78 -42.75 -9.59
C TYR A 93 11.56 -42.17 -8.87
N LEU A 94 11.55 -42.17 -7.54
CA LEU A 94 10.42 -41.61 -6.76
C LEU A 94 10.20 -40.13 -7.07
N VAL A 95 11.29 -39.36 -7.25
CA VAL A 95 11.25 -37.94 -7.64
C VAL A 95 10.62 -37.72 -9.02
N ASP A 96 10.76 -38.66 -9.95
CA ASP A 96 10.24 -38.53 -11.32
C ASP A 96 8.72 -38.72 -11.38
N ILE A 97 8.18 -39.57 -10.49
CA ILE A 97 6.74 -39.89 -10.42
C ILE A 97 5.98 -39.02 -9.43
N THR A 98 6.65 -38.09 -8.75
CA THR A 98 6.04 -37.14 -7.81
C THR A 98 6.09 -35.73 -8.39
N LYS A 99 4.94 -35.08 -8.62
CA LYS A 99 4.89 -33.71 -9.16
C LYS A 99 4.54 -32.67 -8.09
N ASP A 100 3.65 -33.02 -7.18
CA ASP A 100 3.11 -32.10 -6.19
C ASP A 100 2.71 -32.80 -4.88
N SER A 101 2.09 -32.04 -3.98
CA SER A 101 1.64 -32.54 -2.68
C SER A 101 0.55 -33.63 -2.77
N ASP A 102 -0.21 -33.70 -3.86
CA ASP A 102 -1.26 -34.72 -4.01
C ASP A 102 -0.66 -36.08 -4.39
N ASP A 103 0.40 -36.09 -5.21
CA ASP A 103 1.19 -37.30 -5.44
C ASP A 103 1.84 -37.80 -4.14
N ILE A 104 2.37 -36.91 -3.29
CA ILE A 104 2.91 -37.28 -1.97
C ILE A 104 1.83 -37.94 -1.10
N LYS A 105 0.61 -37.37 -1.05
CA LYS A 105 -0.51 -37.97 -0.31
C LYS A 105 -0.86 -39.36 -0.87
N LYS A 106 -0.87 -39.51 -2.20
CA LYS A 106 -1.14 -40.79 -2.87
C LYS A 106 -0.08 -41.82 -2.52
N HIS A 107 1.20 -41.46 -2.56
CA HIS A 107 2.30 -42.36 -2.17
C HIS A 107 2.20 -42.73 -0.69
N LYS A 108 1.91 -41.77 0.20
CA LYS A 108 1.69 -42.02 1.63
C LYS A 108 0.52 -42.96 1.92
N GLN A 109 -0.54 -42.92 1.12
CA GLN A 109 -1.66 -43.86 1.24
C GLN A 109 -1.30 -45.26 0.71
N LEU A 110 -0.50 -45.33 -0.35
CA LEU A 110 -0.03 -46.58 -0.93
C LEU A 110 0.98 -47.29 -0.03
N PHE A 111 1.92 -46.53 0.54
CA PHE A 111 2.95 -47.05 1.42
C PHE A 111 2.36 -47.28 2.81
N ASN A 112 2.23 -48.53 3.22
CA ASN A 112 1.70 -48.90 4.53
C ASN A 112 2.56 -49.99 5.16
N SER A 113 2.55 -50.06 6.50
CA SER A 113 3.41 -50.95 7.28
C SER A 113 3.19 -52.44 7.02
N SER A 114 2.02 -52.83 6.50
CA SER A 114 1.73 -54.24 6.18
C SER A 114 2.17 -54.70 4.79
N THR A 115 2.44 -53.78 3.87
CA THR A 115 2.71 -54.12 2.46
C THR A 115 4.01 -53.54 1.91
N THR A 116 4.66 -52.62 2.63
CA THR A 116 5.82 -51.89 2.14
C THR A 116 7.11 -52.40 2.74
N GLU A 117 8.09 -52.69 1.88
CA GLU A 117 9.48 -53.05 2.22
C GLU A 117 10.41 -52.04 1.54
N VAL A 118 11.44 -51.58 2.25
CA VAL A 118 12.51 -50.76 1.67
C VAL A 118 13.80 -51.56 1.64
N VAL A 119 14.44 -51.65 0.48
CA VAL A 119 15.67 -52.42 0.29
C VAL A 119 16.79 -51.53 -0.21
N VAL A 120 17.90 -51.51 0.52
CA VAL A 120 19.10 -50.75 0.17
C VAL A 120 20.16 -51.70 -0.37
N TYR A 121 20.73 -51.34 -1.51
CA TYR A 121 21.84 -52.02 -2.17
C TYR A 121 23.07 -51.10 -2.13
N PRO A 122 23.94 -51.19 -1.09
CA PRO A 122 25.08 -50.28 -0.92
C PRO A 122 26.00 -50.23 -2.13
N SER A 123 26.35 -51.38 -2.71
CA SER A 123 27.24 -51.47 -3.88
C SER A 123 26.64 -50.97 -5.19
N LEU A 124 25.33 -50.75 -5.24
CA LEU A 124 24.64 -50.16 -6.39
C LEU A 124 24.29 -48.69 -6.17
N SER A 125 24.47 -48.18 -4.95
CA SER A 125 24.03 -46.85 -4.55
C SER A 125 22.54 -46.63 -4.85
N LYS A 126 21.71 -47.62 -4.52
CA LYS A 126 20.26 -47.59 -4.77
C LYS A 126 19.45 -48.06 -3.57
N LEU A 127 18.36 -47.34 -3.31
CA LEU A 127 17.28 -47.74 -2.42
C LEU A 127 16.05 -48.05 -3.28
N VAL A 128 15.40 -49.19 -3.04
CA VAL A 128 14.21 -49.65 -3.75
C VAL A 128 13.04 -49.76 -2.78
N ILE A 129 11.94 -49.11 -3.11
CA ILE A 129 10.67 -49.22 -2.37
C ILE A 129 9.83 -50.28 -3.07
N LYS A 130 9.40 -51.29 -2.31
CA LYS A 130 8.50 -52.34 -2.79
C LYS A 130 7.14 -52.22 -2.12
N VAL A 131 6.08 -52.53 -2.87
CA VAL A 131 4.69 -52.59 -2.39
C VAL A 131 4.13 -53.96 -2.76
N ASN A 132 3.67 -54.72 -1.77
CA ASN A 132 3.25 -56.12 -1.93
C ASN A 132 4.32 -57.00 -2.61
N GLY A 133 5.59 -56.78 -2.26
CA GLY A 133 6.73 -57.49 -2.85
C GLY A 133 7.11 -57.06 -4.27
N ILE A 134 6.35 -56.15 -4.90
CA ILE A 134 6.61 -55.64 -6.25
C ILE A 134 7.40 -54.34 -6.15
N PRO A 135 8.53 -54.18 -6.86
CA PRO A 135 9.25 -52.91 -6.90
C PRO A 135 8.41 -51.78 -7.49
N TYR A 136 8.29 -50.68 -6.76
CA TYR A 136 7.44 -49.54 -7.11
C TYR A 136 8.25 -48.31 -7.56
N ALA A 137 9.25 -47.93 -6.77
CA ALA A 137 10.11 -46.78 -7.05
C ALA A 137 11.54 -47.00 -6.55
N LYS A 138 12.50 -46.29 -7.14
CA LYS A 138 13.90 -46.27 -6.70
C LYS A 138 14.36 -44.86 -6.33
N ILE A 139 15.42 -44.79 -5.54
CA ILE A 139 16.06 -43.55 -5.07
C ILE A 139 17.58 -43.76 -5.10
N ASP A 140 18.32 -42.71 -5.41
CA ASP A 140 19.77 -42.71 -5.25
C ASP A 140 20.13 -42.59 -3.77
N THR A 141 20.98 -43.48 -3.29
CA THR A 141 21.43 -43.48 -1.89
C THR A 141 22.92 -43.75 -1.85
N LEU A 142 23.62 -43.07 -0.96
CA LEU A 142 25.03 -43.30 -0.70
C LEU A 142 25.19 -43.90 0.69
N ALA A 143 25.63 -45.15 0.74
CA ALA A 143 26.03 -45.83 1.96
C ALA A 143 27.47 -45.43 2.35
N GLY A 144 27.93 -45.85 3.52
CA GLY A 144 29.31 -45.69 3.95
C GLY A 144 30.32 -46.31 2.97
N PRO A 145 31.61 -46.02 3.10
CA PRO A 145 32.66 -46.66 2.29
C PRO A 145 32.74 -48.17 2.56
N GLU A 146 33.20 -48.97 1.59
CA GLU A 146 33.42 -50.42 1.78
C GLU A 146 34.57 -50.71 2.76
N ASP A 147 35.57 -49.84 2.82
CA ASP A 147 36.72 -49.92 3.72
C ASP A 147 36.65 -48.83 4.80
N GLU A 148 37.07 -49.17 6.03
CA GLU A 148 37.21 -48.19 7.11
C GLU A 148 38.29 -47.14 6.78
N MET A 149 37.97 -45.86 7.01
CA MET A 149 38.91 -44.75 6.77
C MET A 149 38.70 -43.58 7.73
N LEU A 150 39.77 -42.80 7.95
CA LEU A 150 39.72 -41.55 8.70
C LEU A 150 39.67 -40.37 7.73
N ILE A 151 38.56 -39.64 7.68
CA ILE A 151 38.39 -38.50 6.77
C ILE A 151 39.35 -37.36 7.16
N ALA A 152 39.99 -36.74 6.16
CA ALA A 152 40.77 -35.53 6.34
C ALA A 152 39.94 -34.31 5.90
N PHE A 153 39.68 -33.36 6.79
CA PHE A 153 38.88 -32.16 6.51
C PHE A 153 39.68 -31.08 5.77
N ASP A 154 40.91 -30.83 6.19
CA ASP A 154 41.85 -29.96 5.48
C ASP A 154 43.26 -30.55 5.50
N VAL A 155 43.95 -30.35 4.38
CA VAL A 155 45.34 -30.77 4.19
C VAL A 155 46.13 -29.52 3.83
N VAL A 156 46.69 -28.90 4.87
CA VAL A 156 47.65 -27.80 4.71
C VAL A 156 49.01 -28.40 4.37
N LYS A 157 49.62 -27.91 3.28
CA LYS A 157 50.94 -28.36 2.84
C LYS A 157 51.95 -28.25 3.97
N GLU A 158 52.59 -29.37 4.31
CA GLU A 158 53.59 -29.49 5.39
C GLU A 158 53.07 -29.08 6.79
N GLY A 159 51.75 -28.86 6.92
CA GLY A 159 51.08 -28.52 8.17
C GLY A 159 50.44 -29.72 8.86
N LEU A 160 49.70 -29.46 9.93
CA LEU A 160 48.87 -30.47 10.58
C LEU A 160 47.73 -30.88 9.63
N ILE A 161 47.46 -32.17 9.53
CA ILE A 161 46.23 -32.66 8.89
C ILE A 161 45.15 -32.69 9.95
N GLU A 162 44.03 -32.04 9.66
CA GLU A 162 42.83 -32.11 10.50
C GLU A 162 42.04 -33.36 10.13
N TRP A 163 42.06 -34.34 11.03
CA TRP A 163 41.32 -35.59 10.87
C TRP A 163 39.96 -35.48 11.54
N ASP A 164 38.98 -36.19 10.99
CA ASP A 164 37.74 -36.44 11.69
C ASP A 164 37.98 -37.18 13.00
N LEU A 165 37.19 -36.81 14.01
CA LEU A 165 37.19 -37.44 15.32
C LEU A 165 36.52 -38.81 15.30
N MET A 166 35.69 -39.08 14.28
CA MET A 166 35.02 -40.37 14.09
C MET A 166 35.59 -41.15 12.91
N LEU A 167 35.78 -42.45 13.11
CA LEU A 167 36.11 -43.38 12.03
C LEU A 167 34.90 -43.51 11.09
N THR A 168 35.15 -43.40 9.78
CA THR A 168 34.13 -43.64 8.76
C THR A 168 34.10 -45.13 8.45
N THR A 169 32.97 -45.78 8.69
CA THR A 169 32.80 -47.22 8.56
C THR A 169 31.79 -47.59 7.47
N PRO A 170 31.78 -48.84 6.98
CA PRO A 170 30.70 -49.34 6.13
C PRO A 170 29.34 -49.21 6.81
N THR A 171 28.28 -49.08 6.01
CA THR A 171 26.90 -49.20 6.52
C THR A 171 26.62 -50.67 6.84
N ASP A 172 26.13 -50.93 8.05
CA ASP A 172 25.91 -52.30 8.52
C ASP A 172 24.79 -53.00 7.72
N PRO A 173 25.04 -54.19 7.16
CA PRO A 173 24.01 -54.99 6.51
C PRO A 173 23.09 -55.63 7.56
N GLY A 174 21.79 -55.68 7.27
CA GLY A 174 20.83 -56.20 8.23
C GLY A 174 19.37 -55.92 7.89
N ILE A 175 18.50 -56.38 8.78
CA ILE A 175 17.07 -56.08 8.77
C ILE A 175 16.80 -55.12 9.93
N TYR A 176 16.26 -53.97 9.59
CA TYR A 176 15.96 -52.87 10.48
C TYR A 176 14.47 -52.54 10.41
N THR A 177 14.00 -51.80 11.40
CA THR A 177 12.67 -51.19 11.42
C THR A 177 12.81 -49.67 11.37
N ILE A 178 12.13 -49.01 10.43
CA ILE A 178 12.04 -47.54 10.40
C ILE A 178 11.31 -47.07 11.66
N LEU A 179 12.00 -46.28 12.49
CA LEU A 179 11.49 -45.82 13.77
C LEU A 179 10.60 -44.57 13.61
N ARG A 180 11.16 -43.51 13.00
CA ARG A 180 10.48 -42.22 12.80
C ARG A 180 11.24 -41.33 11.83
N SER A 181 10.56 -40.31 11.31
CA SER A 181 11.18 -39.15 10.65
C SER A 181 11.17 -37.91 11.56
N THR A 182 12.09 -36.97 11.32
CA THR A 182 12.10 -35.63 11.95
C THR A 182 12.59 -34.58 10.96
N ASP A 183 12.10 -33.34 11.11
CA ASP A 183 12.51 -32.14 10.35
C ASP A 183 13.50 -31.25 11.14
N HIS A 184 13.92 -31.71 12.31
CA HIS A 184 15.00 -31.14 13.12
C HIS A 184 15.58 -32.25 14.01
N TYR A 185 16.76 -32.77 13.67
CA TYR A 185 17.42 -33.81 14.46
C TYR A 185 18.49 -33.21 15.36
N ILE A 186 18.29 -33.29 16.67
CA ILE A 186 19.24 -32.84 17.68
C ILE A 186 20.11 -34.03 18.09
N SER A 187 21.40 -33.98 17.75
CA SER A 187 22.37 -35.01 18.12
C SER A 187 22.94 -34.75 19.51
N SER A 188 23.12 -35.80 20.34
CA SER A 188 23.85 -35.65 21.60
C SER A 188 25.35 -35.41 21.38
N ALA A 189 25.93 -36.00 20.32
CA ALA A 189 27.35 -35.87 20.00
C ALA A 189 27.68 -34.54 19.32
N TYR A 190 26.76 -34.02 18.49
CA TYR A 190 26.90 -32.75 17.77
C TYR A 190 25.92 -31.70 18.29
N TYR A 191 25.60 -31.72 19.59
CA TYR A 191 24.53 -30.90 20.17
C TYR A 191 24.68 -29.40 19.88
N GLN A 192 25.90 -28.88 19.99
CA GLN A 192 26.14 -27.45 19.78
C GLN A 192 25.93 -26.98 18.34
N ASN A 193 26.00 -27.88 17.35
CA ASN A 193 25.75 -27.61 15.94
C ASN A 193 24.29 -27.91 15.55
N THR A 194 23.66 -28.88 16.23
CA THR A 194 22.35 -29.41 15.85
C THR A 194 21.19 -28.85 16.68
N ILE A 195 21.46 -28.06 17.71
CA ILE A 195 20.40 -27.38 18.49
C ILE A 195 19.75 -26.23 17.70
N VAL A 196 20.46 -25.67 16.71
CA VAL A 196 19.93 -24.59 15.86
C VAL A 196 19.40 -25.23 14.58
N PRO A 197 18.09 -25.14 14.29
CA PRO A 197 17.54 -25.77 13.10
C PRO A 197 18.18 -25.23 11.82
N PHE A 198 18.33 -26.10 10.81
CA PHE A 198 18.78 -25.68 9.50
C PHE A 198 17.85 -24.60 8.92
N GLY A 199 18.42 -23.50 8.46
CA GLY A 199 17.73 -22.34 7.90
C GLY A 199 17.06 -21.41 8.90
N ALA A 200 17.22 -21.65 10.21
CA ALA A 200 16.71 -20.77 11.26
C ALA A 200 17.35 -19.39 11.20
N TRP A 201 16.54 -18.34 11.37
CA TRP A 201 17.04 -16.98 11.53
C TRP A 201 17.75 -16.84 12.87
N ILE A 202 18.97 -16.32 12.82
CA ILE A 202 19.77 -15.90 13.98
C ILE A 202 19.92 -14.37 13.93
N LEU A 203 19.67 -13.71 15.06
CA LEU A 203 19.55 -12.27 15.14
C LEU A 203 20.20 -11.72 16.40
N LYS A 204 20.90 -10.60 16.28
CA LYS A 204 21.44 -9.84 17.41
C LYS A 204 20.49 -8.70 17.77
N LYS A 205 19.84 -8.79 18.93
CA LYS A 205 18.99 -7.73 19.48
C LYS A 205 19.47 -7.36 20.88
N ASN A 206 19.66 -6.07 21.13
CA ASN A 206 20.11 -5.54 22.42
C ASN A 206 21.37 -6.23 22.97
N GLY A 207 22.31 -6.57 22.07
CA GLY A 207 23.56 -7.24 22.43
C GLY A 207 23.47 -8.77 22.59
N VAL A 208 22.28 -9.36 22.56
CA VAL A 208 22.07 -10.81 22.71
C VAL A 208 21.81 -11.45 21.35
N TRP A 209 22.49 -12.57 21.08
CA TRP A 209 22.22 -13.42 19.93
C TRP A 209 21.14 -14.45 20.25
N SER A 210 20.16 -14.57 19.37
CA SER A 210 19.07 -15.53 19.51
C SER A 210 18.68 -16.12 18.17
N PHE A 211 18.18 -17.35 18.17
CA PHE A 211 17.59 -18.01 17.00
C PHE A 211 16.09 -18.23 17.18
N LYS A 212 15.35 -18.30 16.07
CA LYS A 212 13.90 -18.50 16.07
C LYS A 212 13.54 -19.94 15.70
N GLU A 213 12.74 -20.59 16.54
CA GLU A 213 12.16 -21.91 16.28
C GLU A 213 10.71 -21.93 16.81
N ASN A 214 9.74 -22.45 16.03
CA ASN A 214 8.33 -22.53 16.43
C ASN A 214 7.76 -21.21 16.98
N ASN A 215 8.10 -20.09 16.33
CA ASN A 215 7.75 -18.73 16.74
C ASN A 215 8.26 -18.25 18.11
N LYS A 216 9.17 -19.00 18.74
CA LYS A 216 9.87 -18.62 19.97
C LYS A 216 11.34 -18.30 19.68
N TRP A 217 11.91 -17.40 20.47
CA TRP A 217 13.33 -17.03 20.39
C TRP A 217 14.12 -17.71 21.49
N TYR A 218 15.20 -18.38 21.10
CA TYR A 218 16.09 -19.11 22.00
C TYR A 218 17.50 -18.51 21.93
N LYS A 219 18.27 -18.62 23.02
CA LYS A 219 19.64 -18.12 23.06
C LYS A 219 20.53 -18.90 22.09
N LEU A 220 21.35 -18.21 21.31
CA LEU A 220 22.27 -18.85 20.38
C LEU A 220 23.45 -19.51 21.14
N PRO A 221 23.93 -20.70 20.74
CA PRO A 221 25.12 -21.34 21.31
C PRO A 221 26.38 -20.47 21.17
N GLN A 222 27.28 -20.54 22.16
CA GLN A 222 28.47 -19.66 22.21
C GLN A 222 29.44 -19.91 21.05
N ASN A 223 29.65 -21.16 20.65
CA ASN A 223 30.47 -21.53 19.50
C ASN A 223 29.99 -20.88 18.19
N VAL A 224 28.66 -20.83 17.97
CA VAL A 224 28.07 -20.17 16.79
C VAL A 224 28.23 -18.64 16.89
N ILE A 225 28.11 -18.06 18.08
CA ILE A 225 28.37 -16.63 18.31
C ILE A 225 29.84 -16.29 17.99
N ASP A 226 30.78 -17.10 18.49
CA ASP A 226 32.21 -16.90 18.28
C ASP A 226 32.56 -17.00 16.80
N ASP A 227 31.94 -17.93 16.09
CA ASP A 227 32.10 -18.11 14.66
C ASP A 227 31.54 -16.94 13.84
N LEU A 228 30.35 -16.42 14.18
CA LEU A 228 29.77 -15.22 13.56
C LEU A 228 30.64 -13.97 13.70
N ASN A 229 31.45 -13.90 14.77
CA ASN A 229 32.39 -12.81 15.00
C ASN A 229 33.70 -12.96 14.19
N ARG A 230 33.94 -14.10 13.54
CA ARG A 230 35.08 -14.29 12.62
C ARG A 230 34.82 -13.60 11.27
N SER A 231 35.90 -13.29 10.56
CA SER A 231 35.83 -12.86 9.17
C SER A 231 35.19 -13.95 8.31
N ALA A 232 34.50 -13.58 7.22
CA ALA A 232 33.75 -14.52 6.39
C ALA A 232 34.59 -15.72 5.92
N ASN A 233 35.87 -15.50 5.58
CA ASN A 233 36.77 -16.55 5.10
C ASN A 233 37.29 -17.49 6.20
N ASN A 234 37.09 -17.14 7.48
CA ASN A 234 37.58 -17.91 8.64
C ASN A 234 36.44 -18.54 9.45
N ARG A 235 35.20 -18.47 8.95
CA ARG A 235 34.05 -19.13 9.57
C ARG A 235 34.13 -20.64 9.37
N GLN A 236 33.75 -21.36 10.40
CA GLN A 236 33.65 -22.82 10.43
C GLN A 236 32.26 -23.31 10.02
N TYR A 237 31.22 -22.49 10.24
CA TYR A 237 29.85 -22.84 9.86
C TYR A 237 29.39 -22.08 8.61
N ASN A 238 28.46 -22.70 7.88
CA ASN A 238 27.80 -22.07 6.75
C ASN A 238 26.66 -21.17 7.21
N TYR A 239 26.56 -20.00 6.59
CA TYR A 239 25.48 -19.04 6.78
C TYR A 239 25.07 -18.42 5.46
N TYR A 240 23.79 -18.09 5.33
CA TYR A 240 23.26 -17.37 4.17
C TYR A 240 22.33 -16.23 4.62
N ASP A 241 21.98 -15.31 3.72
CA ASP A 241 21.22 -14.08 4.05
C ASP A 241 21.85 -13.26 5.17
N VAL A 242 23.17 -13.10 5.11
CA VAL A 242 23.95 -12.38 6.11
C VAL A 242 23.68 -10.88 6.00
N ILE A 243 23.11 -10.31 7.05
CA ILE A 243 22.87 -8.87 7.19
C ILE A 243 24.00 -8.27 8.01
N LEU A 244 24.61 -7.21 7.48
CA LEU A 244 25.68 -6.45 8.14
C LEU A 244 25.17 -5.10 8.62
N ASN A 245 25.70 -4.61 9.74
CA ASN A 245 25.54 -3.21 10.13
C ASN A 245 26.49 -2.29 9.33
N LYS A 246 26.42 -0.98 9.60
CA LYS A 246 27.28 0.04 8.97
C LYS A 246 28.79 -0.19 9.22
N ASP A 247 29.15 -0.92 10.26
CA ASP A 247 30.55 -1.25 10.62
C ASP A 247 31.02 -2.58 10.00
N GLY A 248 30.21 -3.20 9.15
CA GLY A 248 30.52 -4.50 8.53
C GLY A 248 30.38 -5.71 9.47
N LYS A 249 29.78 -5.55 10.65
CA LYS A 249 29.53 -6.64 11.60
C LYS A 249 28.19 -7.31 11.33
N VAL A 250 28.13 -8.63 11.47
CA VAL A 250 26.88 -9.39 11.29
C VAL A 250 25.87 -9.01 12.37
N THR A 251 24.64 -8.72 11.95
CA THR A 251 23.49 -8.47 12.82
C THR A 251 22.41 -9.52 12.69
N ALA A 252 22.31 -10.17 11.52
CA ALA A 252 21.43 -11.31 11.30
C ALA A 252 22.00 -12.24 10.23
N ALA A 253 21.60 -13.51 10.27
CA ALA A 253 21.85 -14.49 9.21
C ALA A 253 20.86 -15.65 9.31
N ARG A 254 20.87 -16.55 8.33
CA ARG A 254 20.29 -17.88 8.45
C ARG A 254 21.39 -18.92 8.67
N TYR A 255 21.15 -19.82 9.61
CA TYR A 255 22.09 -20.88 9.96
C TYR A 255 22.03 -22.02 8.95
N ALA A 256 23.18 -22.46 8.43
CA ALA A 256 23.29 -23.63 7.57
C ALA A 256 24.42 -24.58 8.02
N GLY A 257 24.96 -24.39 9.21
CA GLY A 257 26.01 -25.25 9.79
C GLY A 257 25.48 -26.52 10.45
N HIS A 258 24.21 -26.87 10.25
CA HIS A 258 23.61 -28.07 10.83
C HIS A 258 23.99 -29.30 10.01
N ASP A 259 24.85 -30.15 10.57
CA ASP A 259 25.50 -31.28 9.88
C ASP A 259 24.52 -32.24 9.17
N PHE A 260 23.36 -32.50 9.79
CA PHE A 260 22.36 -33.45 9.26
C PHE A 260 21.28 -32.81 8.36
N GLY A 261 21.48 -31.56 7.92
CA GLY A 261 20.51 -30.85 7.08
C GLY A 261 19.16 -30.62 7.77
N LYS A 262 18.07 -30.69 7.01
CA LYS A 262 16.70 -30.45 7.49
C LYS A 262 15.95 -31.73 7.84
N TYR A 263 15.97 -32.74 6.97
CA TYR A 263 15.16 -33.96 7.12
C TYR A 263 16.02 -35.17 7.47
N VAL A 264 15.58 -35.94 8.47
CA VAL A 264 16.26 -37.17 8.91
C VAL A 264 15.24 -38.31 9.08
N LEU A 265 15.60 -39.49 8.57
CA LEU A 265 14.90 -40.75 8.76
C LEU A 265 15.71 -41.63 9.72
N LEU A 266 15.08 -42.15 10.77
CA LEU A 266 15.73 -42.94 11.83
C LEU A 266 15.25 -44.39 11.79
N TRP A 267 16.15 -45.36 12.03
CA TRP A 267 15.83 -46.79 12.09
C TRP A 267 16.67 -47.55 13.13
N THR A 268 16.26 -48.78 13.44
CA THR A 268 16.90 -49.62 14.46
C THR A 268 16.61 -51.10 14.26
N VAL A 269 17.48 -51.99 14.76
CA VAL A 269 17.35 -53.45 14.62
C VAL A 269 16.23 -54.03 15.49
N ASP A 270 15.99 -53.46 16.68
CA ASP A 270 15.07 -54.03 17.69
C ASP A 270 13.80 -53.19 17.93
N GLY A 271 13.66 -52.07 17.21
CA GLY A 271 12.54 -51.14 17.36
C GLY A 271 12.56 -50.31 18.65
N LYS A 272 13.59 -50.42 19.51
CA LYS A 272 13.55 -49.94 20.91
C LYS A 272 14.83 -49.29 21.44
N ASN A 273 15.67 -48.67 20.61
CA ASN A 273 16.93 -48.05 21.07
C ASN A 273 16.96 -46.51 21.14
N HIS A 274 17.80 -45.99 22.05
CA HIS A 274 18.10 -44.56 22.19
C HIS A 274 19.10 -44.02 21.16
N TYR A 275 19.86 -44.89 20.48
CA TYR A 275 20.81 -44.54 19.41
C TYR A 275 20.39 -45.22 18.09
N PRO A 276 19.38 -44.68 17.38
CA PRO A 276 19.00 -45.20 16.07
C PRO A 276 20.05 -44.85 15.00
N GLU A 277 20.22 -45.73 14.03
CA GLU A 277 20.88 -45.41 12.77
C GLU A 277 20.01 -44.43 11.97
N MET A 278 20.62 -43.72 11.02
CA MET A 278 19.96 -42.60 10.37
C MET A 278 20.32 -42.44 8.91
N GLY A 279 19.40 -41.80 8.20
CA GLY A 279 19.59 -41.37 6.83
C GLY A 279 19.09 -39.95 6.62
N TYR A 280 19.88 -39.16 5.90
CA TYR A 280 19.69 -37.71 5.81
C TYR A 280 20.35 -37.14 4.55
N ALA A 281 20.06 -35.88 4.22
CA ALA A 281 20.88 -35.12 3.28
C ALA A 281 21.89 -34.28 4.08
N ALA A 282 23.18 -34.39 3.74
CA ALA A 282 24.22 -33.61 4.41
C ALA A 282 23.88 -32.11 4.41
N GLY A 283 24.10 -31.43 5.53
CA GLY A 283 23.80 -30.00 5.67
C GLY A 283 24.49 -29.14 4.60
N GLU A 284 25.72 -29.51 4.25
CA GLU A 284 26.49 -28.86 3.18
C GLU A 284 25.77 -28.97 1.82
N LEU A 285 25.22 -30.14 1.48
CA LEU A 285 24.49 -30.34 0.23
C LEU A 285 23.23 -29.48 0.14
N LEU A 286 22.49 -29.37 1.24
CA LEU A 286 21.32 -28.50 1.32
C LEU A 286 21.72 -27.01 1.26
N TYR A 287 22.85 -26.64 1.85
CA TYR A 287 23.39 -25.28 1.75
C TYR A 287 23.77 -24.93 0.30
N GLU A 288 24.48 -25.81 -0.40
CA GLU A 288 24.82 -25.63 -1.82
C GLU A 288 23.58 -25.48 -2.70
N GLN A 289 22.52 -26.27 -2.44
CA GLN A 289 21.24 -26.10 -3.14
C GLN A 289 20.69 -24.68 -2.98
N ILE A 290 20.73 -24.14 -1.76
CA ILE A 290 20.28 -22.77 -1.48
C ILE A 290 21.15 -21.75 -2.22
N ILE A 291 22.47 -21.92 -2.20
CA ILE A 291 23.39 -21.01 -2.91
C ILE A 291 23.15 -21.08 -4.43
N LEU A 292 23.00 -22.27 -5.00
CA LEU A 292 22.73 -22.43 -6.43
C LEU A 292 21.39 -21.80 -6.84
N VAL A 293 20.34 -21.97 -6.03
CA VAL A 293 19.05 -21.28 -6.25
C VAL A 293 19.26 -19.77 -6.25
N LYS A 294 20.01 -19.21 -5.30
CA LYS A 294 20.27 -17.77 -5.21
C LYS A 294 21.05 -17.24 -6.40
N ASP A 295 22.11 -17.93 -6.80
CA ASP A 295 22.92 -17.53 -7.94
C ASP A 295 22.09 -17.57 -9.23
N LEU A 296 21.21 -18.56 -9.37
CA LEU A 296 20.31 -18.66 -10.50
C LEU A 296 19.26 -17.54 -10.49
N VAL A 297 18.62 -17.26 -9.35
CA VAL A 297 17.66 -16.16 -9.19
C VAL A 297 18.32 -14.81 -9.50
N TYR A 298 19.58 -14.63 -9.13
CA TYR A 298 20.35 -13.46 -9.54
C TYR A 298 20.41 -13.35 -11.07
N LEU A 299 20.80 -14.40 -11.79
CA LEU A 299 20.80 -14.40 -13.27
C LEU A 299 19.41 -14.14 -13.87
N LEU A 300 18.35 -14.72 -13.29
CA LEU A 300 16.96 -14.58 -13.74
C LEU A 300 16.42 -13.15 -13.59
N THR A 301 17.02 -12.34 -12.71
CA THR A 301 16.55 -10.98 -12.41
C THR A 301 17.41 -9.87 -13.05
N LEU A 302 18.54 -10.22 -13.67
CA LEU A 302 19.32 -9.32 -14.51
C LEU A 302 18.56 -8.91 -15.79
N GLN A 303 18.95 -7.82 -16.43
CA GLN A 303 18.30 -7.35 -17.66
C GLN A 303 18.71 -8.15 -18.92
N ASP A 304 19.92 -8.71 -18.95
CA ASP A 304 20.48 -9.37 -20.14
C ASP A 304 19.91 -10.79 -20.34
N ASP A 305 19.34 -11.07 -21.51
CA ASP A 305 18.71 -12.37 -21.80
C ASP A 305 19.68 -13.42 -22.37
N ASP A 306 20.90 -13.01 -22.72
CA ASP A 306 21.97 -13.89 -23.15
C ASP A 306 22.69 -14.51 -21.93
N PHE A 307 22.88 -15.83 -21.96
CA PHE A 307 23.47 -16.56 -20.83
C PHE A 307 24.90 -16.13 -20.54
N ASP A 308 25.74 -16.05 -21.57
CA ASP A 308 27.17 -15.77 -21.39
C ASP A 308 27.36 -14.30 -20.93
N ALA A 309 26.53 -13.37 -21.41
CA ALA A 309 26.49 -11.99 -20.91
C ALA A 309 26.02 -11.89 -19.45
N ALA A 310 25.02 -12.69 -19.04
CA ALA A 310 24.53 -12.71 -17.66
C ALA A 310 25.56 -13.31 -16.69
N VAL A 311 26.24 -14.38 -17.11
CA VAL A 311 27.30 -15.06 -16.33
C VAL A 311 28.44 -14.11 -15.98
N LEU A 312 28.85 -13.21 -16.89
CA LEU A 312 29.89 -12.21 -16.63
C LEU A 312 29.58 -11.29 -15.44
N LYS A 313 28.30 -11.18 -15.03
CA LYS A 313 27.86 -10.35 -13.89
C LYS A 313 27.76 -11.13 -12.59
N SER A 314 27.94 -12.46 -12.60
CA SER A 314 27.90 -13.33 -11.41
C SER A 314 29.27 -13.93 -11.12
N LYS A 315 29.85 -13.57 -9.97
CA LYS A 315 31.14 -14.08 -9.51
C LYS A 315 31.15 -15.61 -9.40
N ASN A 316 30.08 -16.21 -8.85
CA ASN A 316 30.00 -17.65 -8.65
C ASN A 316 29.90 -18.41 -9.98
N PHE A 317 29.07 -17.93 -10.92
CA PHE A 317 29.00 -18.55 -12.25
C PHE A 317 30.28 -18.38 -13.08
N MET A 318 31.03 -17.30 -12.88
CA MET A 318 32.37 -17.15 -13.46
C MET A 318 33.35 -18.18 -12.93
N MET A 319 33.28 -18.50 -11.63
CA MET A 319 34.05 -19.59 -11.02
C MET A 319 33.66 -20.95 -11.62
N TYR A 320 32.36 -21.26 -11.68
CA TYR A 320 31.83 -22.50 -12.26
C TYR A 320 32.24 -22.69 -13.73
N LYS A 321 32.14 -21.61 -14.52
CA LYS A 321 32.64 -21.58 -15.90
C LYS A 321 34.14 -21.84 -15.96
N GLY A 322 34.92 -21.24 -15.07
CA GLY A 322 36.37 -21.44 -14.98
C GLY A 322 36.76 -22.90 -14.71
N LEU A 323 36.00 -23.61 -13.85
CA LEU A 323 36.18 -25.04 -13.62
C LEU A 323 35.78 -25.87 -14.85
N SER A 324 34.66 -25.55 -15.50
CA SER A 324 34.26 -26.24 -16.74
C SER A 324 35.31 -26.08 -17.85
N ASP A 325 35.82 -24.86 -18.07
CA ASP A 325 36.88 -24.58 -19.04
C ASP A 325 38.18 -25.35 -18.70
N PHE A 326 38.51 -25.48 -17.41
CA PHE A 326 39.64 -26.29 -16.94
C PHE A 326 39.47 -27.78 -17.29
N ILE A 327 38.30 -28.36 -17.00
CA ILE A 327 38.03 -29.78 -17.30
C ILE A 327 38.04 -30.02 -18.81
N LYS A 328 37.30 -29.20 -19.60
CA LYS A 328 37.22 -29.31 -21.06
C LYS A 328 38.57 -29.18 -21.75
N SER A 329 39.44 -28.32 -21.21
CA SER A 329 40.80 -28.14 -21.73
C SER A 329 41.80 -29.21 -21.26
N LYS A 330 41.33 -30.25 -20.55
CA LYS A 330 42.15 -31.30 -19.92
C LYS A 330 43.24 -30.71 -19.02
N GLY A 331 42.87 -29.69 -18.24
CA GLY A 331 43.73 -29.04 -17.27
C GLY A 331 44.64 -27.94 -17.81
N LYS A 332 44.47 -27.49 -19.07
CA LYS A 332 45.34 -26.46 -19.67
C LYS A 332 44.96 -25.04 -19.27
N VAL A 333 43.68 -24.72 -19.19
CA VAL A 333 43.14 -23.40 -18.82
C VAL A 333 42.84 -23.38 -17.33
N THR A 334 43.36 -22.39 -16.59
CA THR A 334 43.10 -22.23 -15.16
C THR A 334 42.63 -20.81 -14.86
N SER A 335 41.57 -20.66 -14.06
CA SER A 335 41.13 -19.37 -13.52
C SER A 335 41.99 -18.95 -12.32
N LYS A 336 42.30 -17.65 -12.22
CA LYS A 336 43.01 -17.05 -11.07
C LYS A 336 42.16 -16.98 -9.80
N GLU A 337 40.84 -17.14 -9.94
CA GLU A 337 39.90 -17.04 -8.82
C GLU A 337 39.85 -18.31 -7.96
N ILE A 338 40.47 -19.40 -8.44
CA ILE A 338 40.44 -20.72 -7.80
C ILE A 338 41.84 -21.06 -7.30
N PRO A 339 42.00 -21.53 -6.04
CA PRO A 339 43.30 -21.84 -5.49
C PRO A 339 44.08 -22.87 -6.33
N PRO A 340 45.38 -22.65 -6.63
CA PRO A 340 46.18 -23.57 -7.44
C PRO A 340 46.21 -25.03 -6.94
N ARG A 341 46.09 -25.22 -5.61
CA ARG A 341 46.02 -26.55 -4.99
C ARG A 341 44.84 -27.39 -5.49
N VAL A 342 43.69 -26.77 -5.76
CA VAL A 342 42.49 -27.47 -6.25
C VAL A 342 42.75 -28.08 -7.61
N TYR A 343 43.32 -27.30 -8.54
CA TYR A 343 43.68 -27.82 -9.86
C TYR A 343 44.75 -28.92 -9.78
N SER A 344 45.72 -28.78 -8.88
CA SER A 344 46.82 -29.73 -8.74
C SER A 344 46.32 -31.09 -8.27
N TYR A 345 45.47 -31.11 -7.23
CA TYR A 345 44.84 -32.33 -6.72
C TYR A 345 43.88 -32.96 -7.74
N TYR A 346 43.10 -32.16 -8.45
CA TYR A 346 42.24 -32.66 -9.53
C TYR A 346 43.05 -33.36 -10.63
N ARG A 347 44.17 -32.76 -11.09
CA ARG A 347 45.03 -33.37 -12.12
C ARG A 347 45.61 -34.69 -11.65
N LEU A 348 46.05 -34.77 -10.39
CA LEU A 348 46.59 -35.99 -9.80
C LEU A 348 45.55 -37.12 -9.80
N TYR A 349 44.34 -36.85 -9.29
CA TYR A 349 43.30 -37.87 -9.16
C TYR A 349 42.80 -38.38 -10.52
N ASN A 350 42.60 -37.47 -11.49
CA ASN A 350 42.05 -37.77 -12.81
C ASN A 350 43.10 -38.14 -13.87
N GLY A 351 44.38 -38.24 -13.49
CA GLY A 351 45.46 -38.65 -14.39
C GLY A 351 45.75 -37.65 -15.51
N PHE A 352 45.54 -36.35 -15.27
CA PHE A 352 45.96 -35.30 -16.19
C PHE A 352 47.46 -35.05 -16.06
N GLU A 353 48.08 -34.46 -17.09
CA GLU A 353 49.51 -34.13 -17.09
C GLU A 353 49.84 -33.16 -15.93
N LEU A 354 50.71 -33.60 -15.02
CA LEU A 354 51.18 -32.80 -13.89
C LEU A 354 52.31 -31.87 -14.32
N LYS A 355 52.19 -30.58 -13.98
CA LYS A 355 53.22 -29.55 -14.20
C LYS A 355 54.17 -29.48 -13.02
N PRO A 356 55.42 -28.99 -13.19
CA PRO A 356 56.35 -28.79 -12.06
C PRO A 356 55.77 -27.94 -10.92
N GLU A 357 54.89 -26.99 -11.23
CA GLU A 357 54.20 -26.15 -10.26
C GLU A 357 53.15 -26.93 -9.44
N ASP A 358 52.55 -27.99 -9.98
CA ASP A 358 51.53 -28.77 -9.27
C ASP A 358 52.13 -29.49 -8.07
N TYR A 359 53.33 -30.06 -8.22
CA TYR A 359 54.08 -30.65 -7.12
C TYR A 359 54.42 -29.65 -6.02
N LYS A 360 54.55 -28.35 -6.35
CA LYS A 360 54.78 -27.30 -5.34
C LYS A 360 53.51 -26.97 -4.55
N ASN A 361 52.33 -27.26 -5.09
CA ASN A 361 51.03 -26.92 -4.51
C ASN A 361 50.37 -28.07 -3.74
N MET A 362 50.89 -29.30 -3.86
CA MET A 362 50.36 -30.50 -3.21
C MET A 362 51.17 -30.90 -1.97
N ASP A 363 50.51 -31.54 -1.01
CA ASP A 363 51.18 -32.14 0.15
C ASP A 363 51.83 -33.49 -0.22
N SER A 364 53.05 -33.74 0.27
CA SER A 364 53.80 -34.96 -0.03
C SER A 364 53.14 -36.23 0.53
N ARG A 365 52.39 -36.12 1.63
CA ARG A 365 51.65 -37.24 2.23
C ARG A 365 50.52 -37.70 1.32
N VAL A 366 49.83 -36.76 0.67
CA VAL A 366 48.75 -37.05 -0.29
C VAL A 366 49.30 -37.74 -1.54
N LEU A 367 50.42 -37.24 -2.07
CA LEU A 367 51.12 -37.85 -3.20
C LEU A 367 51.55 -39.30 -2.91
N LYS A 368 52.14 -39.54 -1.73
CA LYS A 368 52.55 -40.87 -1.26
C LYS A 368 51.33 -41.81 -1.16
N ALA A 369 50.30 -41.41 -0.43
CA ALA A 369 49.11 -42.22 -0.20
C ALA A 369 48.41 -42.61 -1.52
N PHE A 370 48.31 -41.67 -2.47
CA PHE A 370 47.68 -41.95 -3.77
C PHE A 370 48.50 -42.90 -4.65
N SER A 371 49.83 -42.76 -4.69
CA SER A 371 50.73 -43.69 -5.38
C SER A 371 50.64 -45.09 -4.77
N GLU A 372 50.66 -45.20 -3.43
CA GLU A 372 50.58 -46.47 -2.72
C GLU A 372 49.23 -47.17 -2.90
N TYR A 373 48.14 -46.40 -2.95
CA TYR A 373 46.82 -46.90 -3.31
C TYR A 373 46.77 -47.45 -4.75
N LYS A 374 47.27 -46.70 -5.73
CA LYS A 374 47.28 -47.11 -7.15
C LYS A 374 48.12 -48.36 -7.40
N GLU A 375 49.22 -48.53 -6.66
CA GLU A 375 50.12 -49.67 -6.74
C GLU A 375 49.69 -50.85 -5.85
N ASN A 376 48.53 -50.75 -5.17
CA ASN A 376 48.00 -51.76 -4.25
C ASN A 376 49.00 -52.17 -3.14
N ARG A 377 49.73 -51.17 -2.62
CA ARG A 377 50.79 -51.34 -1.60
C ARG A 377 50.55 -50.52 -0.33
N LEU A 378 49.28 -50.20 -0.04
CA LEU A 378 48.90 -49.54 1.20
C LEU A 378 49.43 -50.29 2.43
N PRO A 379 49.79 -49.59 3.53
CA PRO A 379 50.29 -50.16 4.76
C PRO A 379 49.41 -51.30 5.30
N ARG A 380 50.06 -52.28 5.94
CA ARG A 380 49.38 -53.36 6.66
C ARG A 380 48.91 -52.93 8.05
N ASP A 381 49.53 -51.89 8.62
CA ASP A 381 49.11 -51.29 9.88
C ASP A 381 47.73 -50.64 9.70
N LYS A 382 46.76 -51.04 10.53
CA LYS A 382 45.35 -50.65 10.39
C LYS A 382 45.17 -49.12 10.44
N VAL A 383 45.73 -48.46 11.43
CA VAL A 383 45.57 -47.00 11.63
C VAL A 383 46.24 -46.21 10.51
N THR A 384 47.43 -46.63 10.09
CA THR A 384 48.14 -45.96 8.99
C THR A 384 47.40 -46.16 7.67
N ARG A 385 46.85 -47.36 7.44
CA ARG A 385 46.01 -47.67 6.27
C ARG A 385 44.76 -46.80 6.23
N GLU A 386 44.04 -46.67 7.34
CA GLU A 386 42.84 -45.82 7.47
C GLU A 386 43.14 -44.35 7.13
N LYS A 387 44.29 -43.84 7.60
CA LYS A 387 44.75 -42.47 7.29
C LYS A 387 45.11 -42.28 5.83
N GLU A 388 45.83 -43.23 5.23
CA GLU A 388 46.19 -43.14 3.81
C GLU A 388 44.97 -43.25 2.89
N LEU A 389 44.02 -44.15 3.21
CA LEU A 389 42.71 -44.19 2.55
C LEU A 389 41.95 -42.87 2.71
N GLY A 390 42.03 -42.24 3.88
CA GLY A 390 41.51 -40.90 4.15
C GLY A 390 42.07 -39.82 3.22
N LEU A 391 43.38 -39.82 2.96
CA LEU A 391 44.02 -38.88 2.03
C LEU A 391 43.65 -39.14 0.57
N VAL A 392 43.44 -40.41 0.19
CA VAL A 392 42.92 -40.78 -1.13
C VAL A 392 41.47 -40.32 -1.28
N HIS A 393 40.67 -40.48 -0.24
CA HIS A 393 39.30 -39.99 -0.19
C HIS A 393 39.23 -38.45 -0.29
N PHE A 394 40.12 -37.73 0.41
CA PHE A 394 40.26 -36.27 0.25
C PHE A 394 40.49 -35.85 -1.22
N LEU A 395 41.36 -36.56 -1.95
CA LEU A 395 41.58 -36.32 -3.38
C LEU A 395 40.32 -36.60 -4.22
N LYS A 396 39.63 -37.72 -3.95
CA LYS A 396 38.37 -38.06 -4.60
C LYS A 396 37.34 -36.95 -4.39
N VAL A 397 37.12 -36.50 -3.15
CA VAL A 397 36.17 -35.43 -2.82
C VAL A 397 36.54 -34.13 -3.53
N ASN A 398 37.82 -33.75 -3.55
CA ASN A 398 38.27 -32.58 -4.30
C ASN A 398 37.89 -32.67 -5.80
N SER A 399 38.08 -33.84 -6.42
CA SER A 399 37.65 -34.07 -7.80
C SER A 399 36.15 -33.89 -7.96
N MET A 400 35.37 -34.52 -7.09
CA MET A 400 33.91 -34.55 -7.19
C MET A 400 33.29 -33.16 -7.01
N VAL A 401 33.82 -32.35 -6.10
CA VAL A 401 33.39 -30.94 -5.91
C VAL A 401 33.67 -30.14 -7.18
N VAL A 402 34.86 -30.27 -7.77
CA VAL A 402 35.20 -29.59 -9.02
C VAL A 402 34.30 -30.04 -10.18
N ASP A 403 34.07 -31.34 -10.34
CA ASP A 403 33.18 -31.90 -11.35
C ASP A 403 31.76 -31.37 -11.21
N LYS A 404 31.25 -31.32 -9.97
CA LYS A 404 29.91 -30.84 -9.63
C LYS A 404 29.73 -29.35 -9.93
N GLU A 405 30.62 -28.51 -9.44
CA GLU A 405 30.55 -27.06 -9.67
C GLU A 405 30.72 -26.71 -11.17
N ALA A 406 31.60 -27.42 -11.88
CA ALA A 406 31.72 -27.30 -13.33
C ALA A 406 30.42 -27.74 -14.04
N ALA A 407 29.81 -28.83 -13.58
CA ALA A 407 28.57 -29.34 -14.14
C ALA A 407 27.38 -28.38 -13.93
N TRP A 408 27.35 -27.59 -12.84
CA TRP A 408 26.32 -26.55 -12.66
C TRP A 408 26.30 -25.56 -13.82
N TYR A 409 27.46 -25.06 -14.24
CA TYR A 409 27.54 -24.17 -15.41
C TYR A 409 27.02 -24.87 -16.67
N GLU A 410 27.47 -26.09 -16.96
CA GLU A 410 27.08 -26.81 -18.19
C GLU A 410 25.60 -27.20 -18.22
N LYS A 411 25.04 -27.68 -17.11
CA LYS A 411 23.64 -28.09 -17.02
C LYS A 411 22.71 -26.89 -17.08
N ILE A 412 23.04 -25.78 -16.41
CA ILE A 412 22.25 -24.55 -16.48
C ILE A 412 22.36 -23.92 -17.87
N LYS A 413 23.53 -23.95 -18.52
CA LYS A 413 23.70 -23.51 -19.91
C LYS A 413 22.83 -24.33 -20.86
N LYS A 414 22.81 -25.66 -20.70
CA LYS A 414 21.97 -26.57 -21.49
C LYS A 414 20.47 -26.29 -21.28
N ASP A 415 20.07 -26.01 -20.05
CA ASP A 415 18.69 -25.70 -19.68
C ASP A 415 18.33 -24.21 -19.84
N TRP A 416 19.20 -23.39 -20.45
CA TRP A 416 19.02 -21.95 -20.47
C TRP A 416 17.75 -21.51 -21.18
N ASP A 417 17.29 -22.22 -22.20
CA ASP A 417 16.02 -21.89 -22.87
C ASP A 417 14.84 -21.89 -21.90
N PHE A 418 14.80 -22.86 -20.99
CA PHE A 418 13.80 -22.90 -19.92
C PHE A 418 13.95 -21.71 -18.96
N TRP A 419 15.18 -21.46 -18.48
CA TRP A 419 15.46 -20.37 -17.54
C TRP A 419 15.21 -18.99 -18.14
N LYS A 420 15.54 -18.80 -19.42
CA LYS A 420 15.25 -17.60 -20.20
C LYS A 420 13.76 -17.37 -20.33
N ASN A 421 12.98 -18.41 -20.64
CA ASN A 421 11.53 -18.31 -20.69
C ASN A 421 10.94 -17.93 -19.32
N LEU A 422 11.43 -18.54 -18.24
CA LEU A 422 11.03 -18.17 -16.87
C LEU A 422 11.40 -16.71 -16.55
N LYS A 423 12.60 -16.27 -16.92
CA LYS A 423 13.09 -14.90 -16.74
C LYS A 423 12.22 -13.86 -17.45
N ILE A 424 11.88 -14.11 -18.71
CA ILE A 424 11.02 -13.21 -19.50
C ILE A 424 9.63 -13.15 -18.88
N SER A 425 9.05 -14.32 -18.58
CA SER A 425 7.71 -14.43 -17.98
C SER A 425 7.66 -13.76 -16.62
N ALA A 426 8.66 -13.97 -15.76
CA ALA A 426 8.73 -13.37 -14.43
C ALA A 426 8.86 -11.85 -14.48
N ARG A 427 9.61 -11.30 -15.44
CA ARG A 427 9.73 -9.85 -15.64
C ARG A 427 8.39 -9.21 -15.96
N GLU A 428 7.66 -9.80 -16.91
CA GLU A 428 6.32 -9.32 -17.30
C GLU A 428 5.30 -9.52 -16.19
N ASP A 429 5.34 -10.65 -15.49
CA ASP A 429 4.44 -10.94 -14.38
C ASP A 429 4.70 -10.03 -13.18
N PHE A 430 5.95 -9.75 -12.81
CA PHE A 430 6.25 -8.78 -11.75
C PHE A 430 5.79 -7.37 -12.11
N LYS A 431 5.92 -6.96 -13.37
CA LYS A 431 5.37 -5.69 -13.86
C LYS A 431 3.85 -5.67 -13.72
N LYS A 432 3.16 -6.74 -14.12
CA LYS A 432 1.69 -6.88 -13.95
C LYS A 432 1.28 -6.89 -12.47
N MET A 433 2.06 -7.55 -11.61
CA MET A 433 1.86 -7.62 -10.16
C MET A 433 2.21 -6.31 -9.43
N GLY A 434 2.78 -5.31 -10.10
CA GLY A 434 3.19 -4.05 -9.48
C GLY A 434 4.40 -4.17 -8.55
N ILE A 435 5.26 -5.16 -8.76
CA ILE A 435 6.45 -5.39 -7.95
C ILE A 435 7.64 -4.75 -8.66
N LEU A 436 8.11 -3.62 -8.14
CA LEU A 436 9.15 -2.78 -8.70
C LEU A 436 10.54 -3.16 -8.20
N SER A 437 10.68 -3.43 -6.90
CA SER A 437 11.99 -3.64 -6.29
C SER A 437 12.67 -4.91 -6.77
N LEU A 438 13.91 -4.78 -7.26
CA LEU A 438 14.75 -5.92 -7.66
C LEU A 438 14.91 -6.93 -6.51
N SER A 439 15.15 -6.44 -5.29
CA SER A 439 15.31 -7.29 -4.11
C SER A 439 14.04 -8.08 -3.77
N ASN A 440 12.86 -7.48 -3.97
CA ASN A 440 11.60 -8.18 -3.75
C ASN A 440 11.34 -9.23 -4.83
N ARG A 441 11.65 -8.93 -6.10
CA ARG A 441 11.58 -9.90 -7.21
C ARG A 441 12.48 -11.11 -6.98
N GLN A 442 13.71 -10.87 -6.54
CA GLN A 442 14.66 -11.93 -6.19
C GLN A 442 14.12 -12.80 -5.05
N ASN A 443 13.70 -12.18 -3.94
CA ASN A 443 13.15 -12.91 -2.79
C ASN A 443 11.96 -13.79 -3.18
N LEU A 444 11.06 -13.28 -4.02
CA LEU A 444 9.87 -14.03 -4.47
C LEU A 444 10.25 -15.21 -5.37
N LEU A 445 11.12 -15.02 -6.35
CA LEU A 445 11.58 -16.12 -7.21
C LEU A 445 12.33 -17.19 -6.40
N GLU A 446 13.18 -16.78 -5.46
CA GLU A 446 13.86 -17.70 -4.55
C GLU A 446 12.85 -18.51 -3.72
N GLU A 447 11.87 -17.85 -3.12
CA GLU A 447 10.82 -18.52 -2.34
C GLU A 447 10.03 -19.52 -3.21
N TRP A 448 9.66 -19.13 -4.42
CA TRP A 448 8.88 -19.96 -5.33
C TRP A 448 9.66 -21.23 -5.74
N ILE A 449 10.93 -21.07 -6.11
CA ILE A 449 11.80 -22.21 -6.46
C ILE A 449 11.99 -23.12 -5.25
N ASN A 450 12.32 -22.57 -4.08
CA ASN A 450 12.50 -23.35 -2.84
C ASN A 450 11.22 -24.11 -2.42
N LYS A 451 10.03 -23.51 -2.59
CA LYS A 451 8.75 -24.22 -2.38
C LYS A 451 8.57 -25.40 -3.33
N ARG A 452 8.93 -25.25 -4.61
CA ARG A 452 8.85 -26.33 -5.59
C ARG A 452 9.83 -27.46 -5.34
N LEU A 453 10.98 -27.18 -4.71
CA LEU A 453 11.94 -28.21 -4.27
C LEU A 453 11.35 -29.15 -3.20
N GLU A 454 10.33 -28.69 -2.47
CA GLU A 454 9.52 -29.49 -1.54
C GLU A 454 8.11 -29.76 -2.09
N PHE A 455 7.95 -29.79 -3.42
CA PHE A 455 6.71 -30.14 -4.14
C PHE A 455 5.47 -29.30 -3.79
N SER A 456 5.66 -28.17 -3.08
CA SER A 456 4.57 -27.27 -2.71
C SER A 456 4.12 -26.44 -3.90
N VAL A 457 2.82 -26.18 -4.03
CA VAL A 457 2.30 -25.30 -5.09
C VAL A 457 2.60 -23.85 -4.74
N VAL A 458 3.05 -23.10 -5.74
CA VAL A 458 3.31 -21.67 -5.62
C VAL A 458 2.08 -20.89 -6.04
N THR A 459 1.77 -19.82 -5.31
CA THR A 459 0.70 -18.88 -5.62
C THR A 459 1.25 -17.46 -5.70
N THR A 460 0.48 -16.57 -6.33
CA THR A 460 0.79 -15.14 -6.38
C THR A 460 0.93 -14.57 -4.95
N PRO A 461 1.89 -13.66 -4.70
CA PRO A 461 2.11 -13.11 -3.37
C PRO A 461 0.93 -12.24 -2.95
N LYS A 462 0.58 -12.28 -1.66
CA LYS A 462 -0.54 -11.51 -1.10
C LYS A 462 -0.42 -10.00 -1.35
N GLN A 463 0.80 -9.51 -1.56
CA GLN A 463 1.16 -8.12 -1.80
C GLN A 463 0.97 -7.67 -3.25
N ALA A 464 0.75 -8.59 -4.20
CA ALA A 464 0.59 -8.25 -5.61
C ALA A 464 -0.63 -7.35 -5.86
N LYS A 465 -0.44 -6.36 -6.74
CA LYS A 465 -1.40 -5.34 -7.18
C LYS A 465 -2.76 -5.87 -7.65
N ASN A 466 -2.88 -7.15 -8.05
CA ASN A 466 -4.08 -7.68 -8.70
C ASN A 466 -4.68 -8.93 -8.02
N LEU A 467 -4.28 -9.28 -6.79
CA LEU A 467 -4.88 -10.42 -6.07
C LEU A 467 -6.05 -10.03 -5.15
N GLN A 468 -6.25 -8.75 -4.94
CA GLN A 468 -7.48 -8.23 -4.36
C GLN A 468 -8.13 -7.45 -5.50
N ASP A 469 -9.44 -7.60 -5.68
CA ASP A 469 -10.22 -6.50 -6.23
C ASP A 469 -9.89 -5.31 -5.35
N LEU A 470 -8.93 -4.48 -5.78
CA LEU A 470 -8.47 -3.30 -5.07
C LEU A 470 -9.60 -2.30 -5.17
N THR A 471 -10.60 -2.56 -4.36
CA THR A 471 -11.64 -1.64 -3.98
C THR A 471 -10.99 -0.65 -3.03
N PHE A 472 -11.58 0.54 -2.89
CA PHE A 472 -11.16 1.46 -1.84
C PHE A 472 -11.16 0.78 -0.44
N SER A 473 -11.97 -0.28 -0.23
CA SER A 473 -12.04 -1.04 1.03
C SER A 473 -10.75 -1.72 1.46
N SER A 474 -9.95 -2.18 0.49
CA SER A 474 -8.65 -2.83 0.74
C SER A 474 -7.52 -1.82 0.91
N PHE A 475 -7.65 -0.61 0.34
CA PHE A 475 -6.61 0.42 0.39
C PHE A 475 -6.53 1.11 1.77
N PHE A 476 -7.68 1.36 2.42
CA PHE A 476 -7.75 2.06 3.71
C PHE A 476 -7.60 1.16 4.93
N LYS A 477 -7.36 -0.15 4.76
CA LYS A 477 -7.03 -1.02 5.88
C LYS A 477 -5.53 -0.89 6.14
N PRO A 478 -5.08 -0.24 7.23
CA PRO A 478 -3.68 -0.28 7.60
C PRO A 478 -3.33 -1.76 7.84
N SER A 479 -2.47 -2.33 7.01
CA SER A 479 -1.81 -3.57 7.38
C SER A 479 -0.81 -3.20 8.47
N GLU A 480 -1.06 -3.63 9.71
CA GLU A 480 -0.18 -3.40 10.86
C GLU A 480 1.25 -3.94 10.66
N GLU A 481 1.49 -4.73 9.61
CA GLU A 481 2.81 -5.15 9.15
C GLU A 481 3.32 -4.23 8.05
N ASN A 482 3.85 -3.06 8.41
CA ASN A 482 4.77 -2.32 7.53
C ASN A 482 6.01 -3.20 7.30
N SER A 483 6.02 -3.90 6.17
CA SER A 483 7.06 -4.86 5.85
C SER A 483 8.24 -4.17 5.16
N VAL A 484 9.43 -4.78 5.23
CA VAL A 484 10.60 -4.38 4.41
C VAL A 484 10.25 -4.39 2.91
N PHE A 485 9.24 -5.17 2.51
CA PHE A 485 8.74 -5.22 1.14
C PHE A 485 8.15 -3.87 0.72
N ASP A 486 7.21 -3.32 1.50
CA ASP A 486 6.48 -2.09 1.16
C ASP A 486 7.39 -0.86 1.13
N GLU A 487 8.35 -0.76 2.06
CA GLU A 487 9.34 0.32 2.08
C GLU A 487 10.22 0.33 0.83
N ARG A 488 10.66 -0.86 0.38
CA ARG A 488 11.45 -0.98 -0.86
C ARG A 488 10.62 -0.60 -2.09
N GLU A 489 9.36 -1.00 -2.13
CA GLU A 489 8.46 -0.64 -3.23
C GLU A 489 8.17 0.86 -3.25
N LYS A 490 7.96 1.48 -2.08
CA LYS A 490 7.81 2.93 -1.94
C LYS A 490 9.04 3.68 -2.45
N GLU A 491 10.24 3.25 -2.07
CA GLU A 491 11.49 3.88 -2.52
C GLU A 491 11.63 3.85 -4.04
N GLU A 492 11.37 2.69 -4.67
CA GLU A 492 11.44 2.55 -6.13
C GLU A 492 10.34 3.33 -6.85
N MET A 493 9.13 3.37 -6.30
CA MET A 493 8.05 4.20 -6.84
C MET A 493 8.43 5.69 -6.80
N LEU A 494 9.04 6.17 -5.71
CA LEU A 494 9.52 7.55 -5.62
C LEU A 494 10.63 7.87 -6.62
N LYS A 495 11.54 6.92 -6.88
CA LYS A 495 12.55 7.09 -7.95
C LYS A 495 11.86 7.24 -9.31
N LEU A 496 10.89 6.36 -9.62
CA LEU A 496 10.15 6.39 -10.88
C LEU A 496 9.38 7.72 -11.06
N VAL A 497 8.70 8.20 -10.02
CA VAL A 497 8.00 9.50 -10.04
C VAL A 497 9.00 10.63 -10.29
N ARG A 498 10.14 10.67 -9.58
CA ARG A 498 11.18 11.70 -9.75
C ARG A 498 11.82 11.67 -11.14
N GLU A 499 12.03 10.49 -11.71
CA GLU A 499 12.55 10.34 -13.08
C GLU A 499 11.53 10.81 -14.11
N THR A 500 10.24 10.51 -13.91
CA THR A 500 9.15 10.98 -14.78
C THR A 500 9.08 12.50 -14.81
N VAL A 501 9.21 13.16 -13.66
CA VAL A 501 9.28 14.64 -13.56
C VAL A 501 10.49 15.21 -14.34
N LYS A 502 11.65 14.56 -14.28
CA LYS A 502 12.89 15.05 -14.89
C LYS A 502 12.95 14.87 -16.41
N ASN A 503 12.41 13.78 -16.92
CA ASN A 503 12.65 13.35 -18.30
C ASN A 503 11.47 13.60 -19.26
N ASP A 504 10.34 14.16 -18.79
CA ASP A 504 9.08 14.32 -19.57
C ASP A 504 8.64 13.00 -20.26
N SER A 505 9.12 11.86 -19.75
CA SER A 505 8.89 10.55 -20.34
C SER A 505 7.53 9.99 -19.91
N ALA A 506 6.84 9.32 -20.83
CA ALA A 506 5.47 8.81 -20.72
C ALA A 506 5.29 7.62 -19.74
N GLY A 507 5.89 7.67 -18.55
CA GLY A 507 5.93 6.52 -17.62
C GLY A 507 4.71 6.38 -16.70
N LEU A 508 4.24 7.49 -16.14
CA LEU A 508 3.10 7.53 -15.20
C LEU A 508 2.12 8.62 -15.65
N ASN A 509 0.94 8.20 -16.12
CA ASN A 509 -0.16 9.11 -16.43
C ASN A 509 -1.23 9.00 -15.34
N LEU A 510 -1.67 10.13 -14.80
CA LEU A 510 -2.70 10.17 -13.77
C LEU A 510 -4.07 10.37 -14.42
N TYR A 511 -4.91 9.36 -14.28
CA TYR A 511 -6.28 9.35 -14.79
C TYR A 511 -7.13 10.42 -14.10
N SER A 512 -6.87 10.70 -12.82
CA SER A 512 -7.59 11.74 -12.06
C SER A 512 -7.34 13.13 -12.60
N VAL A 513 -6.15 13.41 -13.15
CA VAL A 513 -5.83 14.69 -13.79
C VAL A 513 -6.69 14.88 -15.04
N ASP A 514 -6.78 13.85 -15.88
CA ASP A 514 -7.60 13.88 -17.09
C ASP A 514 -9.09 14.01 -16.73
N ALA A 515 -9.59 13.23 -15.77
CA ALA A 515 -10.97 13.29 -15.30
C ALA A 515 -11.33 14.68 -14.73
N LEU A 516 -10.46 15.27 -13.91
CA LEU A 516 -10.65 16.60 -13.33
C LEU A 516 -10.59 17.74 -14.36
N ASN A 517 -9.85 17.58 -15.45
CA ASN A 517 -9.83 18.53 -16.56
C ASN A 517 -11.09 18.39 -17.44
N ASN A 518 -11.56 17.17 -17.66
CA ASN A 518 -12.75 16.91 -18.47
C ASN A 518 -14.06 17.29 -17.76
N TYR A 519 -14.04 17.39 -16.43
CA TYR A 519 -15.19 17.78 -15.62
C TYR A 519 -15.12 19.25 -15.16
N ASN A 520 -16.23 19.99 -15.27
CA ASN A 520 -16.31 21.36 -14.73
C ASN A 520 -16.58 21.33 -13.23
N PHE A 521 -15.58 20.92 -12.47
CA PHE A 521 -15.67 20.71 -11.03
C PHE A 521 -16.13 21.97 -10.26
N GLY A 522 -15.82 23.17 -10.77
CA GLY A 522 -16.27 24.40 -10.15
C GLY A 522 -17.77 24.68 -10.33
N VAL A 523 -18.45 24.10 -11.34
CA VAL A 523 -19.91 24.23 -11.51
C VAL A 523 -20.60 23.40 -10.45
N LEU A 524 -20.18 22.13 -10.30
CA LEU A 524 -20.65 21.25 -9.23
C LEU A 524 -20.55 21.92 -7.86
N LEU A 525 -19.38 22.47 -7.51
CA LEU A 525 -19.21 23.12 -6.20
C LEU A 525 -20.06 24.37 -6.05
N ASN A 526 -20.18 25.18 -7.10
CA ASN A 526 -21.06 26.36 -7.10
C ASN A 526 -22.52 25.96 -6.85
N ASP A 527 -22.96 24.88 -7.47
CA ASP A 527 -24.33 24.37 -7.35
C ASP A 527 -24.57 23.71 -6.00
N ILE A 528 -23.61 22.92 -5.50
CA ILE A 528 -23.67 22.33 -4.15
C ILE A 528 -23.77 23.46 -3.12
N LEU A 529 -22.84 24.42 -3.13
CA LEU A 529 -22.82 25.52 -2.14
C LEU A 529 -24.14 26.27 -2.09
N GLY A 530 -24.70 26.61 -3.26
CA GLY A 530 -25.83 27.53 -3.36
C GLY A 530 -25.57 28.90 -2.71
N ASP A 531 -26.56 29.79 -2.80
CA ASP A 531 -26.42 31.19 -2.34
C ASP A 531 -27.08 31.48 -0.98
N LEU A 532 -27.15 30.50 -0.08
CA LEU A 532 -27.94 30.58 1.14
C LEU A 532 -27.19 31.22 2.33
N TYR A 533 -26.73 32.47 2.20
CA TYR A 533 -26.15 33.24 3.31
C TYR A 533 -26.99 34.44 3.73
N LYS A 534 -26.83 34.84 5.00
CA LYS A 534 -27.52 35.94 5.69
C LYS A 534 -27.01 37.29 5.18
N SER A 535 -27.90 38.18 4.76
CA SER A 535 -27.52 39.55 4.39
C SER A 535 -28.16 40.57 5.34
N HIS A 536 -27.37 41.57 5.75
CA HIS A 536 -27.83 42.73 6.53
C HIS A 536 -28.36 43.87 5.61
N GLY A 537 -28.42 43.63 4.29
CA GLY A 537 -28.85 44.59 3.27
C GLY A 537 -28.08 44.49 1.95
N CYS A 538 -26.88 43.89 1.98
CA CYS A 538 -26.05 43.63 0.80
C CYS A 538 -26.62 42.53 -0.12
N MET A 539 -26.06 42.37 -1.31
CA MET A 539 -26.37 41.27 -2.23
C MET A 539 -25.26 40.23 -2.16
N HIS A 540 -25.63 38.99 -1.84
CA HIS A 540 -24.70 37.90 -1.64
C HIS A 540 -24.75 36.93 -2.82
N VAL A 541 -23.57 36.53 -3.27
CA VAL A 541 -23.36 35.53 -4.33
C VAL A 541 -22.24 34.56 -3.92
N SER A 542 -22.16 33.41 -4.59
CA SER A 542 -21.13 32.41 -4.36
C SER A 542 -19.72 32.99 -4.59
N PRO A 543 -18.67 32.41 -3.99
CA PRO A 543 -17.30 32.88 -4.19
C PRO A 543 -16.89 32.96 -5.66
N ARG A 544 -17.29 31.94 -6.44
CA ARG A 544 -17.02 31.84 -7.88
C ARG A 544 -17.76 32.92 -8.67
N ASN A 545 -19.06 33.12 -8.39
CA ASN A 545 -19.85 34.17 -9.03
C ASN A 545 -19.35 35.58 -8.67
N SER A 546 -18.92 35.81 -7.43
CA SER A 546 -18.33 37.10 -7.02
C SER A 546 -17.08 37.43 -7.84
N PHE A 547 -16.19 36.44 -8.02
CA PHE A 547 -15.01 36.60 -8.89
C PHE A 547 -15.40 36.89 -10.35
N PHE A 548 -16.39 36.18 -10.89
CA PHE A 548 -16.86 36.41 -12.25
C PHE A 548 -17.47 37.79 -12.45
N LEU A 549 -18.36 38.22 -11.55
CA LEU A 549 -18.91 39.57 -11.61
C LEU A 549 -17.81 40.64 -11.49
N TYR A 550 -16.83 40.43 -10.60
CA TYR A 550 -15.65 41.27 -10.48
C TYR A 550 -14.85 41.35 -11.78
N LYS A 551 -14.63 40.23 -12.49
CA LYS A 551 -13.89 40.22 -13.76
C LYS A 551 -14.69 40.75 -14.94
N PHE A 552 -16.00 40.54 -15.00
CA PHE A 552 -16.79 40.77 -16.21
C PHE A 552 -17.62 42.06 -16.23
N LEU A 553 -18.27 42.46 -15.14
CA LEU A 553 -19.18 43.61 -15.18
C LEU A 553 -18.39 44.91 -15.26
N PRO A 554 -18.44 45.73 -16.32
CA PRO A 554 -17.62 46.94 -16.41
C PRO A 554 -18.07 48.00 -15.39
N ILE A 555 -17.15 48.91 -15.02
CA ILE A 555 -17.52 50.10 -14.24
C ILE A 555 -18.51 50.93 -15.09
N GLY A 556 -19.58 51.40 -14.46
CA GLY A 556 -20.69 52.09 -15.10
C GLY A 556 -21.79 51.17 -15.64
N ALA A 557 -21.67 49.84 -15.53
CA ALA A 557 -22.73 48.93 -15.98
C ALA A 557 -24.02 49.15 -15.18
N ARG A 558 -25.17 49.21 -15.86
CA ARG A 558 -26.48 49.46 -15.23
C ARG A 558 -26.96 48.22 -14.48
N VAL A 559 -27.34 48.37 -13.21
CA VAL A 559 -27.91 47.34 -12.34
C VAL A 559 -29.27 47.80 -11.85
N THR A 560 -30.34 47.13 -12.25
CA THR A 560 -31.71 47.40 -11.78
C THR A 560 -32.10 46.37 -10.73
N ILE A 561 -32.31 46.84 -9.50
CA ILE A 561 -32.78 46.03 -8.38
C ILE A 561 -34.28 46.24 -8.22
N TYR A 562 -35.05 45.16 -8.37
CA TYR A 562 -36.50 45.21 -8.20
C TYR A 562 -36.92 45.05 -6.73
N ASP A 563 -38.11 45.57 -6.43
CA ASP A 563 -38.75 45.43 -5.12
C ASP A 563 -39.11 43.97 -4.80
N TYR A 564 -39.14 43.60 -3.52
CA TYR A 564 -39.47 42.25 -3.06
C TYR A 564 -40.89 41.79 -3.44
N SER A 565 -41.78 42.71 -3.81
CA SER A 565 -43.09 42.39 -4.40
C SER A 565 -43.00 41.83 -5.83
N LYS A 566 -41.91 42.08 -6.56
CA LYS A 566 -41.73 41.58 -7.93
C LYS A 566 -41.15 40.17 -7.90
N LYS A 567 -41.96 39.20 -8.32
CA LYS A 567 -41.56 37.80 -8.48
C LYS A 567 -41.57 37.40 -9.96
N VAL A 568 -40.55 36.66 -10.37
CA VAL A 568 -40.41 36.07 -11.70
C VAL A 568 -40.45 34.55 -11.58
N ASP A 569 -41.03 33.89 -12.57
CA ASP A 569 -41.07 32.43 -12.64
C ASP A 569 -39.71 31.91 -13.16
N GLU A 570 -39.24 30.81 -12.58
CA GLU A 570 -37.99 30.15 -12.97
C GLU A 570 -38.01 29.72 -14.45
N LYS A 571 -39.18 29.32 -14.96
CA LYS A 571 -39.40 28.98 -16.37
C LYS A 571 -39.04 30.10 -17.35
N GLN A 572 -39.13 31.37 -16.92
CA GLN A 572 -38.80 32.51 -17.77
C GLN A 572 -37.31 32.53 -18.15
N PHE A 573 -36.44 31.97 -17.29
CA PHE A 573 -34.99 31.99 -17.47
C PHE A 573 -34.40 30.58 -17.60
N GLU A 574 -35.23 29.55 -17.81
CA GLU A 574 -34.79 28.15 -17.86
C GLU A 574 -33.71 27.91 -18.94
N ASN A 575 -33.87 28.53 -20.11
CA ASN A 575 -32.93 28.44 -21.24
C ASN A 575 -31.72 29.41 -21.14
N VAL A 576 -31.65 30.23 -20.09
CA VAL A 576 -30.52 31.13 -19.87
C VAL A 576 -29.47 30.39 -19.04
N PRO A 577 -28.23 30.22 -19.54
CA PRO A 577 -27.20 29.46 -18.83
C PRO A 577 -26.78 30.17 -17.53
N TYR A 578 -26.32 29.42 -16.54
CA TYR A 578 -25.69 30.05 -15.38
C TYR A 578 -24.33 30.65 -15.77
N LEU A 579 -23.95 31.76 -15.15
CA LEU A 579 -22.67 32.42 -15.41
C LEU A 579 -21.49 31.49 -15.12
N ALA A 580 -21.63 30.60 -14.14
CA ALA A 580 -20.61 29.61 -13.80
C ALA A 580 -20.41 28.54 -14.88
N ASP A 581 -21.44 28.23 -15.66
CA ASP A 581 -21.41 27.20 -16.71
C ASP A 581 -20.60 27.65 -17.92
N LEU A 582 -20.47 28.96 -18.13
CA LEU A 582 -19.77 29.54 -19.26
C LEU A 582 -18.24 29.42 -19.14
N ILE A 583 -17.71 29.00 -17.98
CA ILE A 583 -16.29 29.04 -17.66
C ILE A 583 -15.86 27.72 -17.02
N ASN A 584 -14.87 27.07 -17.61
CA ASN A 584 -14.25 25.87 -17.03
C ASN A 584 -12.79 26.14 -16.62
N PHE A 585 -12.08 26.96 -17.38
CA PHE A 585 -10.69 27.31 -17.14
C PHE A 585 -10.45 28.82 -17.17
N ILE A 586 -9.30 29.25 -16.63
CA ILE A 586 -8.91 30.66 -16.58
C ILE A 586 -8.80 31.27 -17.99
N GLU A 587 -8.48 30.46 -19.00
CA GLU A 587 -8.39 30.88 -20.41
C GLU A 587 -9.75 31.25 -21.03
N ASP A 588 -10.88 30.85 -20.42
CA ASP A 588 -12.22 31.22 -20.87
C ASP A 588 -12.59 32.67 -20.47
N ILE A 589 -11.87 33.25 -19.49
CA ILE A 589 -12.15 34.58 -18.94
C ILE A 589 -11.90 35.71 -19.96
N PRO A 590 -10.75 35.80 -20.66
CA PRO A 590 -10.48 36.91 -21.56
C PRO A 590 -11.53 37.10 -22.67
N PRO A 591 -11.96 36.04 -23.40
CA PRO A 591 -13.01 36.17 -24.42
C PRO A 591 -14.36 36.63 -23.86
N LEU A 592 -14.77 36.09 -22.71
CA LEU A 592 -16.04 36.50 -22.05
C LEU A 592 -15.98 37.94 -21.56
N ARG A 593 -14.84 38.36 -20.99
CA ARG A 593 -14.62 39.73 -20.56
C ARG A 593 -14.67 40.72 -21.72
N GLU A 594 -14.10 40.36 -22.87
CA GLU A 594 -14.16 41.19 -24.08
C GLU A 594 -15.59 41.40 -24.55
N ARG A 595 -16.42 40.33 -24.56
CA ARG A 595 -17.85 40.41 -24.93
C ARG A 595 -18.68 41.32 -24.01
N LEU A 596 -18.29 41.44 -22.74
CA LEU A 596 -18.98 42.25 -21.73
C LEU A 596 -18.29 43.60 -21.49
N SER A 597 -17.30 43.97 -22.30
CA SER A 597 -16.50 45.19 -22.09
C SER A 597 -17.23 46.49 -22.40
N VAL A 598 -18.22 46.46 -23.29
CA VAL A 598 -18.99 47.64 -23.71
C VAL A 598 -20.10 47.93 -22.71
N THR A 599 -19.87 48.90 -21.82
CA THR A 599 -20.76 49.24 -20.71
C THR A 599 -22.21 49.50 -21.13
N GLU A 600 -22.44 50.18 -22.25
CA GLU A 600 -23.79 50.54 -22.73
C GLU A 600 -24.61 49.31 -23.18
N GLU A 601 -23.92 48.24 -23.58
CA GLU A 601 -24.55 47.00 -24.04
C GLU A 601 -24.85 46.03 -22.89
N VAL A 602 -24.28 46.26 -21.70
CA VAL A 602 -24.41 45.38 -20.54
C VAL A 602 -25.38 45.96 -19.53
N GLN A 603 -26.41 45.19 -19.23
CA GLN A 603 -27.41 45.55 -18.23
C GLN A 603 -27.66 44.37 -17.30
N VAL A 604 -27.98 44.66 -16.05
CA VAL A 604 -28.25 43.65 -15.04
C VAL A 604 -29.61 43.91 -14.43
N GLU A 605 -30.38 42.84 -14.24
CA GLU A 605 -31.61 42.84 -13.47
C GLU A 605 -31.51 41.89 -12.28
N VAL A 606 -31.84 42.39 -11.11
CA VAL A 606 -31.82 41.63 -9.85
C VAL A 606 -33.25 41.52 -9.33
N TYR A 607 -33.66 40.28 -9.05
CA TYR A 607 -34.97 39.92 -8.52
C TYR A 607 -34.82 39.28 -7.12
N PRO A 608 -34.69 40.08 -6.04
CA PRO A 608 -34.32 39.58 -4.72
C PRO A 608 -35.23 38.47 -4.18
N THR A 609 -36.53 38.57 -4.41
CA THR A 609 -37.52 37.57 -3.97
C THR A 609 -37.43 36.26 -4.72
N SER A 610 -37.08 36.31 -6.00
CA SER A 610 -36.97 35.11 -6.85
C SER A 610 -35.58 34.48 -6.76
N GLY A 611 -34.62 35.23 -6.21
CA GLY A 611 -33.22 34.79 -6.08
C GLY A 611 -32.44 34.82 -7.39
N PHE A 612 -32.91 35.55 -8.41
CA PHE A 612 -32.27 35.61 -9.72
C PHE A 612 -31.56 36.94 -9.96
N TRP A 613 -30.37 36.83 -10.53
CA TRP A 613 -29.59 37.91 -11.12
C TRP A 613 -29.38 37.59 -12.59
N VAL A 614 -29.91 38.41 -13.48
CA VAL A 614 -29.87 38.17 -14.93
C VAL A 614 -29.01 39.24 -15.58
N ILE A 615 -27.97 38.80 -16.28
CA ILE A 615 -27.10 39.65 -17.09
C ILE A 615 -27.67 39.66 -18.51
N TYR A 616 -27.95 40.85 -19.01
CA TYR A 616 -28.36 41.10 -20.38
C TYR A 616 -27.19 41.68 -21.17
N LEU A 617 -27.03 41.19 -22.40
CA LEU A 617 -26.10 41.71 -23.38
C LEU A 617 -26.90 42.09 -24.63
N LYS A 618 -26.82 43.36 -25.05
CA LYS A 618 -27.61 43.88 -26.18
C LYS A 618 -29.11 43.56 -26.03
N GLU A 619 -29.63 43.84 -24.83
CA GLU A 619 -31.04 43.64 -24.44
C GLU A 619 -31.54 42.19 -24.44
N LYS A 620 -30.66 41.20 -24.61
CA LYS A 620 -31.02 39.78 -24.53
C LYS A 620 -30.46 39.14 -23.26
N PRO A 621 -31.22 38.28 -22.55
CA PRO A 621 -30.69 37.48 -21.45
C PRO A 621 -29.48 36.69 -21.93
N PHE A 622 -28.34 36.92 -21.31
CA PHE A 622 -27.06 36.32 -21.67
C PHE A 622 -26.66 35.22 -20.69
N ALA A 623 -26.71 35.54 -19.39
CA ALA A 623 -26.38 34.60 -18.32
C ALA A 623 -27.19 34.94 -17.07
N LYS A 624 -27.40 33.95 -16.21
CA LYS A 624 -28.03 34.14 -14.89
C LYS A 624 -27.13 33.65 -13.76
N LEU A 625 -27.35 34.14 -12.56
CA LEU A 625 -26.78 33.58 -11.33
C LEU A 625 -27.79 33.72 -10.20
N ASN A 626 -27.58 32.91 -9.18
CA ASN A 626 -28.39 32.94 -7.97
C ASN A 626 -27.85 34.05 -7.04
N VAL A 627 -28.75 34.78 -6.39
CA VAL A 627 -28.41 35.90 -5.49
C VAL A 627 -29.36 35.92 -4.30
N ARG A 628 -28.87 36.33 -3.14
CA ARG A 628 -29.73 36.69 -2.00
C ARG A 628 -29.54 38.15 -1.63
N GLY A 629 -30.65 38.87 -1.53
CA GLY A 629 -30.68 40.21 -0.94
C GLY A 629 -30.83 40.16 0.59
N GLY A 630 -30.90 41.35 1.20
CA GLY A 630 -31.23 41.55 2.61
C GLY A 630 -32.63 41.07 3.00
N PRO A 631 -33.04 41.27 4.27
CA PRO A 631 -34.38 40.88 4.71
C PRO A 631 -35.49 41.62 3.95
N GLN A 632 -36.68 41.04 3.82
CA GLN A 632 -37.83 41.69 3.15
C GLN A 632 -38.34 42.92 3.91
N ALA A 633 -38.03 43.02 5.21
CA ALA A 633 -38.45 44.11 6.09
C ALA A 633 -37.30 44.46 7.06
N LYS A 634 -37.39 45.64 7.68
CA LYS A 634 -36.41 46.09 8.68
C LYS A 634 -36.51 45.22 9.93
N MET A 635 -35.39 44.79 10.48
CA MET A 635 -35.36 43.98 11.71
C MET A 635 -34.06 44.18 12.50
N TYR A 636 -34.14 43.94 13.81
CA TYR A 636 -32.96 43.85 14.67
C TYR A 636 -32.49 42.40 14.71
N LEU A 637 -31.28 42.13 14.25
CA LEU A 637 -30.74 40.76 14.29
C LEU A 637 -30.40 40.36 15.72
N VAL A 638 -30.50 39.05 15.99
CA VAL A 638 -30.09 38.46 17.26
C VAL A 638 -28.64 37.98 17.09
N HIS A 639 -27.71 38.59 17.82
CA HIS A 639 -26.28 38.24 17.75
C HIS A 639 -25.94 37.07 18.69
N GLY A 640 -26.77 36.83 19.70
CA GLY A 640 -26.59 35.77 20.68
C GLY A 640 -27.61 35.87 21.80
N ARG A 641 -27.36 35.13 22.89
CA ARG A 641 -28.15 35.21 24.11
C ARG A 641 -27.23 35.44 25.31
N ASP A 642 -27.73 36.17 26.31
CA ASP A 642 -27.02 36.39 27.57
C ASP A 642 -27.03 35.12 28.46
N ASP A 643 -26.32 35.17 29.60
CA ASP A 643 -26.24 34.06 30.57
C ASP A 643 -27.61 33.66 31.16
N LYS A 644 -28.64 34.50 30.98
CA LYS A 644 -30.03 34.25 31.42
C LYS A 644 -30.91 33.76 30.26
N GLY A 645 -30.33 33.51 29.09
CA GLY A 645 -31.01 33.03 27.89
C GLY A 645 -31.82 34.10 27.15
N LYS A 646 -31.63 35.39 27.45
CA LYS A 646 -32.33 36.49 26.76
C LYS A 646 -31.62 36.84 25.46
N PRO A 647 -32.36 37.18 24.38
CA PRO A 647 -31.77 37.57 23.11
C PRO A 647 -31.05 38.92 23.22
N ILE A 648 -29.85 38.97 22.67
CA ILE A 648 -29.05 40.18 22.49
C ILE A 648 -29.28 40.65 21.05
N PHE A 649 -29.94 41.79 20.91
CA PHE A 649 -30.20 42.42 19.62
C PHE A 649 -29.03 43.32 19.22
N GLU A 650 -28.72 43.36 17.94
CA GLU A 650 -27.79 44.35 17.40
C GLU A 650 -28.31 45.78 17.61
N ASP A 651 -27.38 46.73 17.79
CA ASP A 651 -27.72 48.14 17.99
C ASP A 651 -28.20 48.82 16.70
N HIS A 652 -28.05 48.17 15.56
CA HIS A 652 -28.43 48.66 14.24
C HIS A 652 -29.47 47.75 13.57
N LEU A 653 -30.27 48.33 12.68
CA LEU A 653 -31.27 47.60 11.90
C LEU A 653 -30.62 46.99 10.66
N ALA A 654 -30.94 45.74 10.37
CA ALA A 654 -30.79 45.17 9.03
C ALA A 654 -31.91 45.72 8.14
N TYR A 655 -31.58 46.11 6.91
CA TYR A 655 -32.51 46.73 5.96
C TYR A 655 -32.71 45.85 4.71
N PRO A 656 -33.89 45.91 4.06
CA PRO A 656 -34.04 45.33 2.73
C PRO A 656 -33.04 45.96 1.76
N THR A 657 -32.52 45.16 0.84
CA THR A 657 -31.76 45.67 -0.31
C THR A 657 -32.62 46.70 -1.03
N THR A 658 -32.11 47.92 -1.17
CA THR A 658 -32.89 49.05 -1.68
C THR A 658 -33.20 48.86 -3.18
N PRO A 659 -34.49 48.90 -3.59
CA PRO A 659 -34.85 48.87 -5.01
C PRO A 659 -34.42 50.14 -5.75
N GLY A 660 -34.10 50.01 -7.03
CA GLY A 660 -33.76 51.13 -7.89
C GLY A 660 -32.80 50.78 -9.01
N THR A 661 -32.45 51.78 -9.81
CA THR A 661 -31.41 51.68 -10.83
C THR A 661 -30.11 52.22 -10.27
N TYR A 662 -29.08 51.40 -10.35
CA TYR A 662 -27.74 51.65 -9.88
C TYR A 662 -26.75 51.41 -11.02
N TYR A 663 -25.50 51.73 -10.75
CA TYR A 663 -24.38 51.52 -11.64
C TYR A 663 -23.19 50.96 -10.85
N ILE A 664 -22.41 50.08 -11.46
CA ILE A 664 -21.17 49.57 -10.86
C ILE A 664 -20.19 50.75 -10.71
N PHE A 665 -19.96 51.18 -9.47
CA PHE A 665 -19.14 52.35 -9.16
C PHE A 665 -17.67 51.99 -9.00
N LYS A 666 -17.40 50.95 -8.20
CA LYS A 666 -16.04 50.52 -7.86
C LYS A 666 -15.98 49.02 -7.69
N LYS A 667 -14.84 48.46 -8.05
CA LYS A 667 -14.49 47.07 -7.77
C LYS A 667 -13.32 47.05 -6.81
N THR A 668 -13.33 46.16 -5.84
CA THR A 668 -12.23 46.04 -4.88
C THR A 668 -11.89 44.57 -4.66
N GLU A 669 -10.60 44.28 -4.72
CA GLU A 669 -10.06 43.09 -4.06
C GLU A 669 -9.90 43.50 -2.60
N HIS A 670 -10.44 42.72 -1.66
CA HIS A 670 -10.35 42.97 -0.23
C HIS A 670 -11.03 44.28 0.23
N TYR A 671 -12.35 44.21 0.48
CA TYR A 671 -13.12 45.34 1.00
C TYR A 671 -12.86 45.55 2.49
N ILE A 672 -12.36 46.74 2.86
CA ILE A 672 -12.14 47.14 4.26
C ILE A 672 -13.40 47.87 4.75
N SER A 673 -14.00 47.36 5.82
CA SER A 673 -15.17 47.97 6.46
C SER A 673 -14.75 48.78 7.68
N ASN A 674 -15.32 49.98 7.87
CA ASN A 674 -15.13 50.74 9.11
C ASN A 674 -15.79 50.06 10.32
N ILE A 675 -16.89 49.33 10.11
CA ILE A 675 -17.64 48.64 11.16
C ILE A 675 -16.92 47.35 11.59
N TYR A 676 -16.29 46.66 10.63
CA TYR A 676 -15.59 45.39 10.84
C TYR A 676 -14.08 45.53 10.61
N TYR A 677 -13.52 46.68 10.94
CA TYR A 677 -12.13 47.03 10.62
C TYR A 677 -11.10 45.98 11.11
N PRO A 678 -11.15 45.49 12.36
CA PRO A 678 -10.14 44.56 12.88
C PRO A 678 -10.04 43.23 12.13
N ILE A 679 -11.12 42.80 11.46
CA ILE A 679 -11.23 41.52 10.73
C ILE A 679 -11.23 41.67 9.20
N THR A 680 -11.39 42.90 8.70
CA THR A 680 -11.34 43.25 7.27
C THR A 680 -10.04 43.93 6.86
N VAL A 681 -9.06 44.05 7.74
CA VAL A 681 -7.73 44.57 7.41
C VAL A 681 -6.81 43.49 6.84
N ILE A 682 -7.14 42.22 7.07
CA ILE A 682 -6.43 41.04 6.55
C ILE A 682 -7.24 40.49 5.37
N GLY A 683 -6.60 40.38 4.20
CA GLY A 683 -7.28 39.89 3.01
C GLY A 683 -7.74 38.45 3.18
N ALA A 684 -8.90 38.12 2.61
CA ALA A 684 -9.39 36.75 2.60
C ALA A 684 -8.35 35.82 1.94
N GLY A 685 -7.85 34.86 2.72
CA GLY A 685 -6.82 33.91 2.33
C GLY A 685 -5.37 34.38 2.48
N ASP A 686 -5.13 35.59 2.97
CA ASP A 686 -3.78 36.08 3.25
C ASP A 686 -3.12 35.26 4.38
N ILE A 687 -1.80 35.17 4.32
CA ILE A 687 -1.00 34.40 5.27
C ILE A 687 -0.80 35.20 6.54
N ILE A 688 -1.18 34.60 7.67
CA ILE A 688 -0.82 35.01 9.02
C ILE A 688 0.34 34.12 9.46
N LYS A 689 1.47 34.70 9.85
CA LYS A 689 2.64 33.95 10.31
C LYS A 689 3.17 34.46 11.64
N LYS A 690 3.78 33.57 12.41
CA LYS A 690 4.47 33.89 13.65
C LYS A 690 5.84 34.49 13.32
N ASP A 691 6.10 35.70 13.79
CA ASP A 691 7.40 36.39 13.72
C ASP A 691 7.83 36.78 15.14
N GLY A 692 8.76 36.00 15.70
CA GLY A 692 9.07 36.01 17.13
C GLY A 692 7.85 35.67 18.00
N ASN A 693 7.45 36.60 18.86
CA ASN A 693 6.29 36.47 19.77
C ASN A 693 5.01 37.13 19.23
N LYS A 694 4.97 37.52 17.95
CA LYS A 694 3.82 38.21 17.34
C LYS A 694 3.31 37.45 16.12
N PHE A 695 2.00 37.49 15.91
CA PHE A 695 1.41 37.09 14.64
C PHE A 695 1.31 38.31 13.73
N VAL A 696 1.83 38.17 12.51
CA VAL A 696 1.91 39.22 11.50
C VAL A 696 1.31 38.76 10.18
N PHE A 697 0.80 39.70 9.40
CA PHE A 697 0.36 39.50 8.03
C PHE A 697 0.95 40.59 7.13
N GLN A 698 0.99 40.36 5.82
CA GLN A 698 1.48 41.35 4.87
C GLN A 698 0.32 42.25 4.43
N ASN A 699 0.44 43.56 4.63
CA ASN A 699 -0.59 44.52 4.18
C ASN A 699 -0.51 44.79 2.67
N ASP A 700 -1.43 45.62 2.19
CA ASP A 700 -1.55 46.09 0.79
C ASP A 700 -0.28 46.78 0.24
N LYS A 701 0.59 47.31 1.12
CA LYS A 701 1.88 47.92 0.77
C LYS A 701 3.05 46.92 0.79
N GLY A 702 2.78 45.63 1.04
CA GLY A 702 3.80 44.60 1.13
C GLY A 702 4.56 44.58 2.45
N ILE A 703 4.11 45.31 3.47
CA ILE A 703 4.78 45.44 4.78
C ILE A 703 4.15 44.46 5.78
N PHE A 704 4.97 43.75 6.56
CA PHE A 704 4.47 42.91 7.64
C PHE A 704 4.04 43.75 8.84
N VAL A 705 2.78 43.61 9.23
CA VAL A 705 2.16 44.32 10.35
C VAL A 705 1.49 43.31 11.29
N PRO A 706 1.38 43.60 12.60
CA PRO A 706 0.72 42.71 13.54
C PRO A 706 -0.77 42.55 13.22
N VAL A 707 -1.32 41.36 13.48
CA VAL A 707 -2.77 41.15 13.49
C VAL A 707 -3.42 41.93 14.65
N SER A 708 -4.73 42.16 14.59
CA SER A 708 -5.48 42.78 15.68
C SER A 708 -5.46 41.95 16.95
N ASP A 709 -5.63 42.59 18.13
CA ASP A 709 -5.64 41.89 19.41
C ASP A 709 -6.76 40.83 19.51
N GLU A 710 -7.89 41.08 18.86
CA GLU A 710 -9.03 40.14 18.75
C GLU A 710 -8.61 38.85 18.02
N ILE A 711 -8.01 38.97 16.83
CA ILE A 711 -7.54 37.82 16.04
C ILE A 711 -6.39 37.11 16.76
N LYS A 712 -5.49 37.86 17.41
CA LYS A 712 -4.39 37.29 18.19
C LYS A 712 -4.92 36.43 19.34
N ALA A 713 -5.86 36.96 20.12
CA ALA A 713 -6.45 36.25 21.25
C ALA A 713 -7.16 34.98 20.78
N ASP A 714 -7.82 35.01 19.62
CA ASP A 714 -8.49 33.83 19.06
C ASP A 714 -7.51 32.75 18.58
N ILE A 715 -6.42 33.13 17.89
CA ILE A 715 -5.38 32.19 17.45
C ILE A 715 -4.78 31.41 18.63
N GLU A 716 -4.63 32.07 19.78
CA GLU A 716 -4.07 31.52 21.01
C GLU A 716 -5.03 30.56 21.74
N LYS A 717 -6.32 30.53 21.39
CA LYS A 717 -7.28 29.54 21.90
C LYS A 717 -7.04 28.15 21.27
N PRO A 718 -7.40 27.06 21.99
CA PRO A 718 -7.50 25.74 21.39
C PRO A 718 -8.43 25.76 20.16
N GLU A 719 -8.10 24.97 19.13
CA GLU A 719 -8.77 25.00 17.82
C GLU A 719 -10.31 24.85 17.90
N LYS A 720 -10.79 23.99 18.80
CA LYS A 720 -12.23 23.76 19.04
C LYS A 720 -12.97 24.94 19.69
N ASP A 721 -12.24 25.88 20.29
CA ASP A 721 -12.77 27.01 21.07
C ASP A 721 -12.56 28.34 20.32
N ARG A 722 -12.05 28.30 19.08
CA ARG A 722 -11.85 29.48 18.23
C ARG A 722 -13.17 29.99 17.67
N GLU A 723 -13.30 31.30 17.63
CA GLU A 723 -14.44 32.01 17.05
C GLU A 723 -14.25 32.22 15.54
N TYR A 724 -13.00 32.37 15.08
CA TYR A 724 -12.69 32.54 13.67
C TYR A 724 -12.16 31.26 13.04
N THR A 725 -12.36 31.16 11.73
CA THR A 725 -11.91 30.05 10.92
C THR A 725 -10.59 30.39 10.23
N TYR A 726 -9.65 29.46 10.35
CA TYR A 726 -8.33 29.51 9.73
C TYR A 726 -8.08 28.21 8.97
N TYR A 727 -7.21 28.25 7.96
CA TYR A 727 -6.93 27.06 7.15
C TYR A 727 -5.47 27.00 6.70
N ASP A 728 -5.07 25.85 6.14
CA ASP A 728 -3.69 25.52 5.75
C ASP A 728 -2.70 25.80 6.90
N THR A 729 -3.07 25.35 8.11
CA THR A 729 -2.30 25.58 9.34
C THR A 729 -1.00 24.77 9.32
N ILE A 730 0.14 25.45 9.47
CA ILE A 730 1.44 24.83 9.62
C ILE A 730 1.84 24.89 11.10
N LYS A 731 2.22 23.74 11.66
CA LYS A 731 2.71 23.60 13.03
C LYS A 731 4.17 23.19 13.04
N ASN A 732 4.93 23.62 14.05
CA ASN A 732 6.30 23.15 14.27
C ASN A 732 6.32 21.77 14.97
N ILE A 733 7.52 21.24 15.22
CA ILE A 733 7.72 19.91 15.86
C ILE A 733 7.11 19.85 17.27
N SER A 734 7.01 20.98 17.97
CA SER A 734 6.37 21.08 19.29
C SER A 734 4.84 21.29 19.23
N GLY A 735 4.25 21.29 18.03
CA GLY A 735 2.81 21.46 17.83
C GLY A 735 2.31 22.91 17.88
N GLU A 736 3.19 23.90 17.98
CA GLU A 736 2.81 25.32 17.94
C GLU A 736 2.52 25.76 16.51
N VAL A 737 1.49 26.59 16.34
CA VAL A 737 1.15 27.16 15.03
C VAL A 737 2.18 28.21 14.62
N ILE A 738 2.80 28.01 13.45
CA ILE A 738 3.78 28.92 12.87
C ILE A 738 3.20 29.75 11.72
N SER A 739 2.20 29.24 11.01
CA SER A 739 1.45 30.01 10.02
C SER A 739 0.07 29.40 9.74
N MET A 740 -0.83 30.23 9.21
CA MET A 740 -2.16 29.85 8.76
C MET A 740 -2.67 30.88 7.74
N ARG A 741 -3.80 30.61 7.11
CA ARG A 741 -4.50 31.56 6.23
C ARG A 741 -5.81 32.03 6.84
N TRP A 742 -6.15 33.29 6.58
CA TRP A 742 -7.35 33.94 7.09
C TRP A 742 -8.61 33.48 6.33
N GLY A 743 -9.57 32.86 7.05
CA GLY A 743 -10.81 32.32 6.47
C GLY A 743 -12.06 33.16 6.74
N SER A 744 -12.18 33.79 7.91
CA SER A 744 -13.41 34.46 8.37
C SER A 744 -13.58 35.92 7.91
N HIS A 745 -13.24 36.23 6.65
CA HIS A 745 -13.44 37.58 6.12
C HIS A 745 -14.93 37.85 5.82
N PRO A 746 -15.60 38.84 6.44
CA PRO A 746 -17.06 39.03 6.31
C PRO A 746 -17.55 39.27 4.87
N PHE A 747 -16.70 39.86 4.02
CA PHE A 747 -17.03 40.25 2.65
C PHE A 747 -16.32 39.39 1.58
N GLY A 748 -15.67 38.30 1.99
CA GLY A 748 -14.88 37.46 1.09
C GLY A 748 -13.75 38.23 0.39
N ARG A 749 -13.28 37.72 -0.76
CA ARG A 749 -12.13 38.31 -1.48
C ARG A 749 -12.50 39.42 -2.47
N PHE A 750 -13.62 39.30 -3.17
CA PHE A 750 -14.04 40.21 -4.23
C PHE A 750 -15.36 40.87 -3.87
N ALA A 751 -15.43 42.19 -4.04
CA ALA A 751 -16.63 42.97 -3.83
C ALA A 751 -16.83 44.03 -4.91
N LEU A 752 -18.10 44.30 -5.23
CA LEU A 752 -18.53 45.39 -6.10
C LEU A 752 -19.34 46.40 -5.28
N GLN A 753 -19.07 47.68 -5.53
CA GLN A 753 -19.79 48.79 -4.92
C GLN A 753 -20.64 49.46 -5.98
N ILE A 754 -21.87 49.82 -5.63
CA ILE A 754 -22.82 50.43 -6.57
C ILE A 754 -23.09 51.90 -6.24
N SER A 755 -23.61 52.66 -7.20
CA SER A 755 -23.97 54.07 -7.07
C SER A 755 -25.24 54.39 -7.85
N LYS A 756 -26.07 55.34 -7.38
CA LYS A 756 -27.26 55.80 -8.14
C LYS A 756 -26.91 56.85 -9.19
N ASP A 757 -25.86 57.63 -8.97
CA ASP A 757 -25.50 58.83 -9.74
C ASP A 757 -24.12 58.73 -10.42
N ASN A 758 -23.49 57.55 -10.36
CA ASN A 758 -22.10 57.30 -10.79
C ASN A 758 -21.04 58.13 -10.06
N LYS A 759 -21.39 58.82 -8.98
CA LYS A 759 -20.50 59.74 -8.26
C LYS A 759 -20.37 59.39 -6.78
N THR A 760 -21.50 59.09 -6.16
CA THR A 760 -21.63 58.85 -4.72
C THR A 760 -21.82 57.36 -4.50
N MET A 761 -20.94 56.77 -3.70
CA MET A 761 -21.03 55.37 -3.30
C MET A 761 -22.33 55.14 -2.51
N PHE A 762 -23.06 54.08 -2.87
CA PHE A 762 -24.21 53.61 -2.13
C PHE A 762 -23.77 52.49 -1.17
N PRO A 763 -24.40 52.33 0.02
CA PRO A 763 -23.92 51.41 1.05
C PRO A 763 -24.04 49.92 0.65
N GLU A 764 -24.88 49.59 -0.31
CA GLU A 764 -25.08 48.22 -0.80
C GLU A 764 -23.86 47.71 -1.56
N LEU A 765 -23.36 46.55 -1.12
CA LEU A 765 -22.27 45.82 -1.73
C LEU A 765 -22.79 44.55 -2.40
N ILE A 766 -22.11 44.11 -3.46
CA ILE A 766 -22.26 42.77 -4.03
C ILE A 766 -21.00 42.00 -3.70
N HIS A 767 -21.10 40.93 -2.91
CA HIS A 767 -19.94 40.20 -2.44
C HIS A 767 -20.27 38.74 -2.08
N SER A 768 -19.23 37.96 -1.77
CA SER A 768 -19.38 36.66 -1.12
C SER A 768 -18.98 36.77 0.37
N SER A 769 -18.91 35.68 1.11
CA SER A 769 -18.40 35.66 2.48
C SER A 769 -17.23 34.68 2.62
N GLY A 770 -16.37 34.92 3.61
CA GLY A 770 -15.30 34.00 4.00
C GLY A 770 -15.85 32.64 4.42
N ASP A 771 -17.00 32.62 5.12
CA ASP A 771 -17.68 31.39 5.52
C ASP A 771 -18.02 30.50 4.31
N LEU A 772 -18.53 31.08 3.21
CA LEU A 772 -18.83 30.31 1.98
C LEU A 772 -17.57 29.75 1.32
N MET A 773 -16.44 30.48 1.38
CA MET A 773 -15.16 29.98 0.90
C MET A 773 -14.64 28.82 1.76
N MET A 774 -14.86 28.89 3.08
CA MET A 774 -14.49 27.81 4.00
C MET A 774 -15.37 26.58 3.81
N GLU A 775 -16.66 26.79 3.58
CA GLU A 775 -17.60 25.72 3.24
C GLU A 775 -17.26 25.05 1.91
N GLU A 776 -16.84 25.81 0.89
CA GLU A 776 -16.35 25.24 -0.38
C GLU A 776 -15.18 24.29 -0.15
N ARG A 777 -14.22 24.70 0.69
CA ARG A 777 -13.08 23.86 1.07
C ARG A 777 -13.51 22.62 1.85
N GLY A 778 -14.47 22.77 2.78
CA GLY A 778 -15.03 21.65 3.53
C GLY A 778 -15.73 20.63 2.63
N ILE A 779 -16.49 21.10 1.63
CA ILE A 779 -17.15 20.25 0.63
C ILE A 779 -16.13 19.46 -0.19
N ILE A 780 -15.00 20.07 -0.60
CA ILE A 780 -13.94 19.34 -1.31
C ILE A 780 -13.41 18.19 -0.45
N ASP A 781 -13.07 18.45 0.81
CA ASP A 781 -12.55 17.44 1.74
C ASP A 781 -13.55 16.30 1.94
N ASP A 782 -14.84 16.62 2.04
CA ASP A 782 -15.89 15.63 2.19
C ASP A 782 -16.18 14.84 0.90
N LEU A 783 -16.16 15.50 -0.26
CA LEU A 783 -16.28 14.84 -1.56
C LEU A 783 -15.16 13.82 -1.76
N ILE A 784 -13.92 14.12 -1.37
CA ILE A 784 -12.81 13.15 -1.46
C ILE A 784 -13.11 11.90 -0.62
N LYS A 785 -13.65 12.04 0.59
CA LYS A 785 -14.02 10.90 1.45
C LYS A 785 -15.11 10.04 0.81
N ILE A 786 -16.10 10.68 0.18
CA ILE A 786 -17.23 9.99 -0.48
C ILE A 786 -16.76 9.30 -1.76
N LEU A 787 -16.00 10.01 -2.59
CA LEU A 787 -15.43 9.48 -3.83
C LEU A 787 -14.42 8.37 -3.57
N SER A 788 -13.79 8.36 -2.40
CA SER A 788 -12.91 7.27 -1.95
C SER A 788 -13.58 6.24 -1.03
N ALA A 789 -14.91 6.25 -0.90
CA ALA A 789 -15.61 5.25 -0.10
C ALA A 789 -15.45 3.82 -0.70
N PRO A 790 -15.47 2.75 0.10
CA PRO A 790 -15.38 1.35 -0.37
C PRO A 790 -16.60 0.81 -1.13
N LEU A 791 -17.65 1.60 -1.30
CA LEU A 791 -18.95 1.20 -1.85
C LEU A 791 -19.27 2.06 -3.08
N ASP A 792 -20.19 1.62 -3.94
CA ASP A 792 -20.46 2.34 -5.21
C ASP A 792 -21.78 3.11 -5.24
N GLU A 793 -22.76 2.71 -4.41
CA GLU A 793 -24.05 3.39 -4.29
C GLU A 793 -23.89 4.68 -3.46
N VAL A 794 -24.35 5.83 -4.00
CA VAL A 794 -24.23 7.14 -3.35
C VAL A 794 -24.76 7.13 -1.92
N GLU A 795 -25.90 6.48 -1.66
CA GLU A 795 -26.52 6.36 -0.33
C GLU A 795 -25.63 5.68 0.70
N ARG A 796 -24.71 4.82 0.25
CA ARG A 796 -23.74 4.17 1.14
C ARG A 796 -22.43 4.93 1.21
N CYS A 797 -22.00 5.56 0.12
CA CYS A 797 -20.77 6.37 0.07
C CYS A 797 -20.86 7.57 1.01
N VAL A 798 -22.01 8.24 1.08
CA VAL A 798 -22.18 9.44 1.92
C VAL A 798 -21.98 9.18 3.42
N LYS A 799 -22.15 7.94 3.89
CA LYS A 799 -21.91 7.56 5.29
C LYS A 799 -20.44 7.67 5.71
N TYR A 800 -19.52 7.78 4.75
CA TYR A 800 -18.09 7.99 5.01
C TYR A 800 -17.73 9.46 5.28
N SER A 801 -18.66 10.39 5.09
CA SER A 801 -18.56 11.78 5.55
C SER A 801 -19.72 12.08 6.50
N SER A 802 -19.42 12.42 7.76
CA SER A 802 -20.43 12.81 8.74
C SER A 802 -21.29 13.99 8.26
N ASN A 803 -20.69 14.91 7.50
CA ASN A 803 -21.39 16.06 6.95
C ASN A 803 -22.36 15.65 5.85
N PHE A 804 -21.95 14.84 4.88
CA PHE A 804 -22.87 14.40 3.82
C PHE A 804 -23.93 13.39 4.30
N ASP A 805 -23.68 12.61 5.35
CA ASP A 805 -24.73 11.81 5.98
C ASP A 805 -25.77 12.69 6.68
N LEU A 806 -25.35 13.79 7.32
CA LEU A 806 -26.25 14.83 7.80
C LEU A 806 -27.00 15.52 6.64
N TYR A 807 -26.33 15.82 5.52
CA TYR A 807 -26.96 16.43 4.35
C TYR A 807 -28.04 15.54 3.75
N ARG A 808 -27.78 14.23 3.66
CA ARG A 808 -28.77 13.22 3.29
C ARG A 808 -29.95 13.21 4.28
N ALA A 809 -29.68 13.21 5.58
CA ALA A 809 -30.73 13.24 6.60
C ALA A 809 -31.61 14.50 6.46
N CYS A 810 -31.02 15.67 6.21
CA CYS A 810 -31.74 16.91 5.92
C CYS A 810 -32.60 16.79 4.66
N TYR A 811 -32.07 16.23 3.57
CA TYR A 811 -32.81 16.01 2.33
C TYR A 811 -34.05 15.13 2.55
N GLU A 812 -33.87 14.02 3.27
CA GLU A 812 -34.95 13.10 3.59
C GLU A 812 -35.97 13.72 4.59
N PHE A 813 -35.49 14.55 5.54
CA PHE A 813 -36.34 15.27 6.50
C PHE A 813 -37.22 16.34 5.82
N VAL A 814 -36.69 17.09 4.85
CA VAL A 814 -37.48 18.08 4.09
C VAL A 814 -38.65 17.40 3.34
N GLN A 815 -38.47 16.15 2.90
CA GLN A 815 -39.52 15.36 2.25
C GLN A 815 -40.48 14.69 3.25
N ASN A 816 -39.97 14.30 4.42
CA ASN A 816 -40.75 13.69 5.49
C ASN A 816 -40.36 14.29 6.88
N PRO A 817 -41.01 15.39 7.30
CA PRO A 817 -40.66 16.11 8.54
C PRO A 817 -40.94 15.37 9.84
N ASN A 818 -41.47 14.15 9.81
CA ASN A 818 -41.70 13.32 11.01
C ASN A 818 -40.47 12.55 11.47
N ARG A 819 -39.35 12.71 10.77
CA ARG A 819 -38.10 12.01 11.02
C ARG A 819 -37.29 12.61 12.18
N GLU A 820 -36.61 11.75 12.94
CA GLU A 820 -35.94 12.12 14.21
C GLU A 820 -34.45 11.74 14.32
N ASP A 821 -33.80 11.24 13.27
CA ASP A 821 -32.37 10.88 13.25
C ASP A 821 -31.45 12.01 12.73
N LEU A 822 -30.20 12.04 13.24
CA LEU A 822 -29.03 12.86 12.85
C LEU A 822 -29.14 14.41 12.90
N ILE A 823 -30.32 15.00 12.72
CA ILE A 823 -30.55 16.46 12.81
C ILE A 823 -30.81 16.84 14.28
N GLN A 824 -30.27 17.95 14.78
CA GLN A 824 -30.50 18.30 16.20
C GLN A 824 -31.97 18.66 16.47
N VAL A 825 -32.45 18.37 17.68
CA VAL A 825 -33.85 18.64 18.08
C VAL A 825 -34.21 20.11 17.86
N LYS A 826 -33.31 21.03 18.21
CA LYS A 826 -33.52 22.48 18.04
C LYS A 826 -33.73 22.88 16.57
N GLU A 827 -32.95 22.31 15.66
CA GLU A 827 -33.00 22.59 14.22
C GLU A 827 -34.32 22.12 13.61
N ARG A 828 -34.71 20.86 13.91
CA ARG A 828 -35.99 20.28 13.46
C ARG A 828 -37.19 21.05 14.02
N SER A 829 -37.14 21.39 15.30
CA SER A 829 -38.20 22.16 15.97
C SER A 829 -38.34 23.55 15.35
N SER A 830 -37.23 24.21 15.03
CA SER A 830 -37.22 25.52 14.36
C SER A 830 -37.81 25.44 12.94
N TYR A 831 -37.46 24.40 12.19
CA TYR A 831 -38.02 24.11 10.86
C TYR A 831 -39.54 23.92 10.92
N LYS A 832 -40.01 23.03 11.79
CA LYS A 832 -41.44 22.78 11.98
C LYS A 832 -42.18 24.04 12.43
N LEU A 833 -41.65 24.78 13.40
CA LEU A 833 -42.25 26.02 13.90
C LEU A 833 -42.42 27.05 12.79
N TYR A 834 -41.37 27.28 12.00
CA TYR A 834 -41.38 28.22 10.87
C TYR A 834 -42.46 27.85 9.84
N HIS A 835 -42.46 26.58 9.40
CA HIS A 835 -43.45 26.08 8.43
C HIS A 835 -44.86 25.84 9.00
N GLY A 836 -45.06 25.99 10.31
CA GLY A 836 -46.38 25.83 10.94
C GLY A 836 -46.82 24.39 11.10
N MET A 837 -45.86 23.47 11.16
CA MET A 837 -46.08 22.06 11.47
C MET A 837 -46.25 21.88 12.98
N GLU A 838 -46.93 20.81 13.40
CA GLU A 838 -47.09 20.48 14.81
C GLU A 838 -45.75 20.11 15.45
N LEU A 839 -45.54 20.59 16.68
CA LEU A 839 -44.37 20.28 17.51
C LEU A 839 -44.76 19.26 18.57
N SER A 840 -43.93 18.25 18.78
CA SER A 840 -44.03 17.40 19.98
C SER A 840 -43.68 18.17 21.25
N SER A 841 -44.02 17.63 22.42
CA SER A 841 -43.68 18.27 23.71
C SER A 841 -42.17 18.46 23.90
N GLY A 842 -41.36 17.50 23.43
CA GLY A 842 -39.90 17.60 23.47
C GLY A 842 -39.34 18.65 22.51
N GLU A 843 -39.92 18.75 21.30
CA GLU A 843 -39.55 19.77 20.32
C GLU A 843 -39.88 21.18 20.81
N ALA A 844 -41.09 21.38 21.36
CA ALA A 844 -41.50 22.64 21.94
C ALA A 844 -40.62 23.07 23.13
N ALA A 845 -40.18 22.12 23.96
CA ALA A 845 -39.29 22.39 25.09
C ALA A 845 -37.85 22.78 24.66
N SER A 846 -37.43 22.39 23.46
CA SER A 846 -36.11 22.73 22.92
C SER A 846 -36.00 24.16 22.36
N LEU A 847 -37.14 24.83 22.17
CA LEU A 847 -37.23 26.18 21.65
C LEU A 847 -37.42 27.21 22.78
N HIS A 848 -36.85 28.38 22.62
CA HIS A 848 -37.09 29.48 23.55
C HIS A 848 -38.54 29.99 23.43
N LYS A 849 -39.17 30.30 24.56
CA LYS A 849 -40.57 30.75 24.61
C LYS A 849 -40.82 32.04 23.82
N ASP A 850 -39.82 32.93 23.76
CA ASP A 850 -39.90 34.18 23.01
C ASP A 850 -39.99 33.95 21.50
N VAL A 851 -39.31 32.94 20.97
CA VAL A 851 -39.36 32.50 19.56
C VAL A 851 -40.74 31.93 19.21
N ILE A 852 -41.30 31.08 20.08
CA ILE A 852 -42.65 30.53 19.88
C ILE A 852 -43.69 31.66 19.87
N ALA A 853 -43.58 32.59 20.82
CA ALA A 853 -44.46 33.75 20.90
C ALA A 853 -44.31 34.69 19.69
N ALA A 854 -43.08 34.93 19.21
CA ALA A 854 -42.82 35.71 18.01
C ALA A 854 -43.47 35.10 16.76
N ASN A 855 -43.36 33.77 16.59
CA ASN A 855 -44.00 33.08 15.47
C ASN A 855 -45.54 33.15 15.54
N LYS A 856 -46.14 33.09 16.74
CA LYS A 856 -47.58 33.32 16.94
C LYS A 856 -48.01 34.72 16.50
N VAL A 857 -47.23 35.75 16.87
CA VAL A 857 -47.48 37.14 16.43
C VAL A 857 -47.50 37.23 14.91
N LEU A 858 -46.48 36.69 14.23
CA LEU A 858 -46.37 36.76 12.77
C LEU A 858 -47.46 35.97 12.03
N LYS A 859 -48.00 34.92 12.65
CA LYS A 859 -49.12 34.13 12.12
C LYS A 859 -50.49 34.63 12.54
N ASN A 860 -50.57 35.80 13.19
CA ASN A 860 -51.80 36.38 13.74
C ASN A 860 -52.57 35.41 14.67
N GLN A 861 -51.85 34.60 15.44
CA GLN A 861 -52.41 33.66 16.41
C GLN A 861 -52.63 34.34 17.78
N ARG A 862 -53.58 33.82 18.57
CA ARG A 862 -53.88 34.36 19.90
C ARG A 862 -52.73 34.11 20.87
N LEU A 863 -52.27 35.16 21.55
CA LEU A 863 -51.23 35.09 22.60
C LEU A 863 -51.85 34.76 23.96
N SER A 864 -51.19 33.88 24.72
CA SER A 864 -51.45 33.68 26.15
C SER A 864 -50.70 34.72 26.99
N GLU A 865 -51.04 34.89 28.27
CA GLU A 865 -50.26 35.75 29.18
C GLU A 865 -48.79 35.29 29.28
N SER A 866 -48.53 33.98 29.21
CA SER A 866 -47.15 33.47 29.21
C SER A 866 -46.35 33.85 27.96
N ASP A 867 -47.02 33.99 26.80
CA ASP A 867 -46.40 34.47 25.56
C ASP A 867 -46.10 35.98 25.66
N VAL A 868 -47.02 36.74 26.27
CA VAL A 868 -46.86 38.18 26.53
C VAL A 868 -45.67 38.44 27.43
N ASP A 869 -45.54 37.69 28.53
CA ASP A 869 -44.41 37.80 29.46
C ASP A 869 -43.08 37.42 28.79
N ALA A 870 -43.07 36.39 27.95
CA ALA A 870 -41.87 36.00 27.20
C ALA A 870 -41.39 37.12 26.26
N LEU A 871 -42.30 37.76 25.52
CA LEU A 871 -41.97 38.87 24.62
C LEU A 871 -41.53 40.14 25.36
N ILE A 872 -42.09 40.42 26.54
CA ILE A 872 -41.64 41.55 27.38
C ILE A 872 -40.24 41.26 27.93
N ASN A 873 -40.00 40.05 28.44
CA ASN A 873 -38.72 39.66 29.02
C ASN A 873 -37.57 39.63 28.02
N SER A 874 -37.86 39.32 26.76
CA SER A 874 -36.91 39.41 25.64
C SER A 874 -36.73 40.84 25.13
N GLY A 875 -37.54 41.81 25.57
CA GLY A 875 -37.49 43.18 25.07
C GLY A 875 -38.09 43.37 23.67
N ALA A 876 -38.80 42.36 23.15
CA ALA A 876 -39.56 42.41 21.89
C ALA A 876 -40.96 43.03 22.07
N ALA A 877 -41.40 43.25 23.31
CA ALA A 877 -42.63 43.96 23.64
C ALA A 877 -42.51 44.74 24.96
N TYR A 878 -43.45 45.63 25.23
CA TYR A 878 -43.55 46.36 26.50
C TYR A 878 -44.99 46.76 26.80
N ARG A 879 -45.27 47.09 28.08
CA ARG A 879 -46.55 47.70 28.49
C ARG A 879 -46.38 49.20 28.64
N ARG A 880 -47.23 50.00 27.98
CA ARG A 880 -47.29 51.46 28.15
C ARG A 880 -48.73 51.90 28.37
N GLY A 881 -49.01 52.46 29.55
CA GLY A 881 -50.37 52.84 29.95
C GLY A 881 -51.34 51.67 30.00
N GLY A 882 -50.89 50.50 30.48
CA GLY A 882 -51.69 49.27 30.57
C GLY A 882 -51.87 48.50 29.25
N LYS A 883 -51.58 49.12 28.09
CA LYS A 883 -51.68 48.47 26.78
C LYS A 883 -50.38 47.75 26.40
N PHE A 884 -50.51 46.51 25.92
CA PHE A 884 -49.42 45.73 25.36
C PHE A 884 -49.04 46.28 23.98
N LYS A 885 -47.76 46.58 23.78
CA LYS A 885 -47.20 47.05 22.50
C LYS A 885 -46.05 46.15 22.07
N ILE A 886 -46.09 45.70 20.83
CA ILE A 886 -45.08 44.84 20.20
C ILE A 886 -44.09 45.73 19.42
N ASN A 887 -42.81 45.41 19.52
CA ASN A 887 -41.77 45.91 18.62
C ASN A 887 -41.62 44.91 17.47
N MET A 888 -42.18 45.23 16.30
CA MET A 888 -42.22 44.29 15.17
C MET A 888 -40.84 44.00 14.60
N GLU A 889 -39.92 44.96 14.61
CA GLU A 889 -38.55 44.80 14.12
C GLU A 889 -37.79 43.77 14.96
N LYS A 890 -38.00 43.73 16.28
CA LYS A 890 -37.42 42.70 17.17
C LYS A 890 -38.12 41.35 17.06
N VAL A 891 -39.44 41.33 16.84
CA VAL A 891 -40.17 40.08 16.55
C VAL A 891 -39.69 39.43 15.26
N LEU A 892 -39.49 40.22 14.20
CA LEU A 892 -38.88 39.76 12.94
C LEU A 892 -37.45 39.27 13.17
N GLY A 893 -36.69 39.93 14.05
CA GLY A 893 -35.38 39.47 14.51
C GLY A 893 -35.38 38.07 15.12
N LEU A 894 -36.31 37.81 16.05
CA LEU A 894 -36.47 36.49 16.69
C LEU A 894 -36.94 35.41 15.69
N GLN A 895 -37.81 35.78 14.75
CA GLN A 895 -38.19 34.87 13.67
C GLN A 895 -37.03 34.58 12.74
N PHE A 896 -36.19 35.58 12.46
CA PHE A 896 -35.01 35.41 11.63
C PHE A 896 -34.01 34.46 12.28
N ASP A 897 -33.76 34.57 13.59
CA ASP A 897 -32.95 33.61 14.38
C ASP A 897 -33.45 32.16 14.16
N THR A 898 -34.77 31.96 14.15
CA THR A 898 -35.39 30.66 13.85
C THR A 898 -35.21 30.24 12.38
N TYR A 899 -35.42 31.18 11.46
CA TYR A 899 -35.30 30.98 10.02
C TYR A 899 -33.88 30.56 9.61
N GLN A 900 -32.84 30.97 10.34
CA GLN A 900 -31.46 30.54 10.07
C GLN A 900 -31.30 29.02 10.13
N TYR A 901 -31.96 28.35 11.06
CA TYR A 901 -31.97 26.88 11.12
C TYR A 901 -32.71 26.26 9.94
N VAL A 902 -33.77 26.91 9.45
CA VAL A 902 -34.51 26.48 8.25
C VAL A 902 -33.62 26.54 7.02
N VAL A 903 -32.91 27.67 6.86
CA VAL A 903 -31.96 27.87 5.76
C VAL A 903 -30.86 26.81 5.81
N MET A 904 -30.30 26.52 6.99
CA MET A 904 -29.30 25.48 7.17
C MET A 904 -29.82 24.10 6.72
N VAL A 905 -31.00 23.68 7.20
CA VAL A 905 -31.61 22.38 6.83
C VAL A 905 -31.86 22.32 5.31
N GLN A 906 -32.42 23.37 4.71
CA GLN A 906 -32.67 23.42 3.28
C GLN A 906 -31.38 23.43 2.46
N LYS A 907 -30.36 24.13 2.93
CA LYS A 907 -29.04 24.17 2.29
C LYS A 907 -28.39 22.79 2.30
N TYR A 908 -28.37 22.11 3.45
CA TYR A 908 -27.83 20.76 3.59
C TYR A 908 -28.62 19.75 2.76
N ALA A 909 -29.95 19.87 2.70
CA ALA A 909 -30.77 19.08 1.79
C ALA A 909 -30.37 19.29 0.32
N HIS A 910 -30.12 20.53 -0.07
CA HIS A 910 -29.68 20.90 -1.42
C HIS A 910 -28.28 20.34 -1.74
N HIS A 911 -27.33 20.41 -0.81
CA HIS A 911 -25.99 19.83 -0.98
C HIS A 911 -26.06 18.35 -1.39
N TYR A 912 -26.85 17.56 -0.67
CA TYR A 912 -27.01 16.14 -0.99
C TYR A 912 -27.77 15.92 -2.29
N LYS A 913 -28.81 16.72 -2.57
CA LYS A 913 -29.55 16.65 -3.84
C LYS A 913 -28.61 16.84 -5.04
N VAL A 914 -27.79 17.90 -5.04
CA VAL A 914 -26.87 18.18 -6.14
C VAL A 914 -25.83 17.06 -6.29
N LEU A 915 -25.27 16.55 -5.18
CA LEU A 915 -24.39 15.38 -5.22
C LEU A 915 -25.08 14.18 -5.87
N LYS A 916 -26.32 13.88 -5.47
CA LYS A 916 -27.10 12.75 -5.98
C LYS A 916 -27.40 12.90 -7.46
N ASP A 917 -27.82 14.08 -7.89
CA ASP A 917 -28.18 14.38 -9.28
C ASP A 917 -26.96 14.32 -10.23
N ASN A 918 -25.74 14.52 -9.71
CA ASN A 918 -24.48 14.47 -10.47
C ASN A 918 -23.62 13.23 -10.18
N TRP A 919 -24.17 12.21 -9.51
CA TRP A 919 -23.38 11.06 -9.05
C TRP A 919 -22.77 10.26 -10.20
N ASP A 920 -23.47 10.11 -11.33
CA ASP A 920 -22.98 9.35 -12.48
C ASP A 920 -21.68 9.95 -13.05
N GLU A 921 -21.61 11.27 -13.16
CA GLU A 921 -20.41 11.98 -13.64
C GLU A 921 -19.27 11.90 -12.61
N LEU A 922 -19.59 12.06 -11.34
CA LEU A 922 -18.66 11.90 -10.22
C LEU A 922 -18.13 10.47 -10.10
N SER A 923 -18.91 9.48 -10.52
CA SER A 923 -18.51 8.07 -10.54
C SER A 923 -17.34 7.82 -11.51
N GLU A 924 -17.23 8.61 -12.58
CA GLU A 924 -16.09 8.53 -13.51
C GLU A 924 -14.81 9.09 -12.88
N LEU A 925 -14.90 10.20 -12.13
CA LEU A 925 -13.77 10.70 -11.33
C LEU A 925 -13.35 9.68 -10.28
N ARG A 926 -14.31 9.03 -9.61
CA ARG A 926 -14.05 7.95 -8.66
C ARG A 926 -13.33 6.77 -9.33
N LYS A 927 -13.73 6.35 -10.53
CA LYS A 927 -13.03 5.29 -11.29
C LYS A 927 -11.62 5.72 -11.69
N ALA A 928 -11.43 6.98 -12.07
CA ALA A 928 -10.13 7.54 -12.41
C ALA A 928 -9.20 7.56 -11.19
N MET A 929 -9.71 8.02 -10.04
CA MET A 929 -9.00 7.92 -8.76
C MET A 929 -8.62 6.48 -8.48
N LEU A 930 -9.55 5.52 -8.58
CA LEU A 930 -9.26 4.10 -8.34
C LEU A 930 -8.17 3.54 -9.26
N LYS A 931 -8.13 3.97 -10.54
CA LYS A 931 -7.04 3.59 -11.46
C LYS A 931 -5.69 4.15 -11.00
N ASP A 932 -5.66 5.39 -10.54
CA ASP A 932 -4.44 5.99 -9.98
C ASP A 932 -4.01 5.28 -8.70
N PHE A 933 -4.95 5.01 -7.78
CA PHE A 933 -4.71 4.20 -6.57
C PHE A 933 -4.09 2.86 -6.88
N ASN A 934 -4.62 2.19 -7.91
CA ASN A 934 -4.08 0.90 -8.30
C ASN A 934 -2.68 1.10 -8.85
N ASN A 935 -2.43 2.12 -9.67
CA ASN A 935 -1.10 2.37 -10.26
C ASN A 935 -0.02 2.78 -9.27
N PHE A 936 -0.38 3.46 -8.19
CA PHE A 936 0.56 3.79 -7.13
C PHE A 936 0.77 2.60 -6.21
N VAL A 937 2.04 2.22 -6.03
CA VAL A 937 2.40 1.20 -5.03
C VAL A 937 2.40 1.81 -3.60
N ILE A 938 2.25 3.14 -3.49
CA ILE A 938 2.23 3.85 -2.22
C ILE A 938 0.83 3.79 -1.61
N LYS A 939 0.67 2.99 -0.55
CA LYS A 939 -0.58 2.79 0.19
C LYS A 939 -0.71 3.71 1.40
N ASP A 940 -0.65 5.03 1.18
CA ASP A 940 -0.81 6.04 2.23
C ASP A 940 -2.11 6.86 2.02
N PRO A 941 -3.16 6.58 2.82
CA PRO A 941 -4.43 7.32 2.78
C PRO A 941 -4.31 8.83 2.92
N GLN A 942 -3.40 9.31 3.78
CA GLN A 942 -3.28 10.73 4.08
C GLN A 942 -2.57 11.46 2.95
N VAL A 943 -1.50 10.88 2.42
CA VAL A 943 -0.81 11.42 1.24
C VAL A 943 -1.77 11.49 0.06
N PHE A 944 -2.54 10.43 -0.18
CA PHE A 944 -3.54 10.44 -1.25
C PHE A 944 -4.60 11.52 -1.05
N HIS A 945 -5.19 11.61 0.16
CA HIS A 945 -6.21 12.60 0.45
C HIS A 945 -5.69 14.02 0.21
N ASN A 946 -4.49 14.32 0.70
CA ASN A 946 -3.82 15.61 0.50
C ASN A 946 -3.52 15.87 -0.97
N PHE A 947 -3.10 14.85 -1.72
CA PHE A 947 -2.84 14.92 -3.15
C PHE A 947 -4.08 15.32 -3.93
N MET A 948 -5.19 14.60 -3.73
CA MET A 948 -6.46 14.90 -4.39
C MET A 948 -7.03 16.25 -3.99
N LYS A 949 -6.92 16.62 -2.70
CA LYS A 949 -7.32 17.93 -2.20
C LYS A 949 -6.61 19.04 -2.96
N GLU A 950 -5.30 18.96 -3.12
CA GLU A 950 -4.53 19.98 -3.84
C GLU A 950 -4.95 20.07 -5.33
N LEU A 951 -5.15 18.92 -6.01
CA LEU A 951 -5.63 18.91 -7.39
C LEU A 951 -7.02 19.55 -7.54
N MET A 952 -7.97 19.16 -6.66
CA MET A 952 -9.34 19.68 -6.68
C MET A 952 -9.40 21.18 -6.34
N VAL A 953 -8.60 21.65 -5.38
CA VAL A 953 -8.47 23.08 -5.05
C VAL A 953 -7.87 23.88 -6.22
N ARG A 954 -6.90 23.34 -6.96
CA ARG A 954 -6.40 24.02 -8.18
C ARG A 954 -7.46 24.10 -9.27
N ARG A 955 -8.32 23.08 -9.39
CA ARG A 955 -9.47 23.12 -10.31
C ARG A 955 -10.52 24.13 -9.89
N THR A 956 -10.78 24.35 -8.60
CA THR A 956 -11.69 25.43 -8.16
C THR A 956 -11.14 26.81 -8.51
N GLN A 957 -9.81 26.96 -8.55
CA GLN A 957 -9.12 28.14 -9.06
C GLN A 957 -9.10 28.23 -10.61
N MET A 958 -9.81 27.34 -11.30
CA MET A 958 -9.92 27.26 -12.77
C MET A 958 -8.58 27.00 -13.48
N LYS A 959 -7.59 26.45 -12.76
CA LYS A 959 -6.32 26.04 -13.39
C LYS A 959 -6.54 24.76 -14.17
N ARG A 960 -5.95 24.68 -15.36
CA ARG A 960 -5.81 23.42 -16.09
C ARG A 960 -4.66 22.63 -15.48
N LEU A 961 -4.92 21.39 -15.07
CA LEU A 961 -3.90 20.54 -14.47
C LEU A 961 -3.05 19.90 -15.56
N SER A 962 -1.72 19.95 -15.41
CA SER A 962 -0.81 19.15 -16.24
C SER A 962 -0.33 17.91 -15.50
N GLN A 963 0.01 16.85 -16.24
CA GLN A 963 0.56 15.62 -15.66
C GLN A 963 1.85 15.90 -14.87
N LYS A 964 2.73 16.73 -15.41
CA LYS A 964 3.97 17.15 -14.76
C LYS A 964 3.74 17.85 -13.42
N GLU A 965 2.85 18.85 -13.41
CA GLU A 965 2.53 19.60 -12.19
C GLU A 965 1.90 18.70 -11.12
N ALA A 966 1.05 17.77 -11.52
CA ALA A 966 0.48 16.79 -10.60
C ALA A 966 1.57 15.87 -10.01
N MET A 967 2.54 15.42 -10.80
CA MET A 967 3.68 14.66 -10.28
C MET A 967 4.56 15.50 -9.34
N ASP A 968 4.82 16.77 -9.66
CA ASP A 968 5.58 17.67 -8.79
C ASP A 968 4.90 17.85 -7.42
N ILE A 969 3.57 17.99 -7.41
CA ILE A 969 2.77 18.05 -6.18
C ILE A 969 2.93 16.75 -5.39
N LEU A 970 2.81 15.59 -6.03
CA LEU A 970 2.94 14.30 -5.38
C LEU A 970 4.34 14.11 -4.77
N VAL A 971 5.40 14.52 -5.48
CA VAL A 971 6.78 14.49 -4.95
C VAL A 971 6.93 15.38 -3.72
N GLY A 972 6.29 16.56 -3.69
CA GLY A 972 6.35 17.49 -2.56
C GLY A 972 5.62 16.99 -1.29
N MET A 973 4.89 15.88 -1.37
CA MET A 973 4.17 15.26 -0.24
C MET A 973 4.97 14.15 0.46
N PHE A 974 6.15 13.79 -0.08
CA PHE A 974 7.11 12.85 0.50
C PHE A 974 8.42 13.54 0.87
#